data_AF-A0A846F1N6-F1
#
_entry.id   AF-A0A846F1N6-F1
#
_cell.length_a   1.000
_cell.length_b   1.000
_cell.length_c   1.000
_cell.angle_alpha   90.00
_cell.angle_beta   90.00
_cell.angle_gamma   90.00
#
_symmetry.space_group_name_H-M   'P 1'
#
loop_
_entity.id
_entity.type
_entity.pdbx_description
1 polymer ?
#
loop_
_entity_poly.entity_id
_entity_poly.type
_entity_poly.pdbx_seq_one_letter_code
_entity_poly.pdbx_strand_id
1 'polypeptide(L)'
;VDDQGNVTFTPSPGFIGVVSIPYVANNPNGNPLEPANISIDVVGDLEDDSATTPIDTPVTLNIADNDTPIDLTSIDLNPETPGIQTTLEVDDQGTFEVDDQGNVTFTPSPGFIGVVSIPYVANNPNGNPLEPANISIDVFNPPEPTPEPTPEPTPEPTPEPTPEPTPEPTPEPTPEPTPEPTPEPTPINEDRSCPPPPTIELVDLPILPSIVIDETNLFEELFFGTEASELIKISNIRQPFDALGGNDTVEGGDSDDIIYGGEGEDVIFANRGDDFVNGKEQKDFINSGKQNDIVRGGKQDDVIWGDIGNDLVLGDKDNDVLWGGTAGGTDKDFTGSDTMNGGRGNDSLNGNRHNDLLMGGKGNDEVRGGKDSDTLFGQEGNDSLMGENGDDQIVGDPSSNLSEEEVGEDSVYGGRGNDVMQGSRGNDVMYGGKQDDFIYGGKDDDSMFGDQGDDTLLGEEGDDTIYGGNNSVTDPDVLGKDLISGGAGNDFLSGNYAADTILSGEDNDTSRGGKGDDLIYGQLGDDLMFGDQDNDTLCGGEGNDTLYGDNPELVAAVGTQGQQDELFGGTGDDLMFGNQGEDQLFGEDGNDTMLGGEDNDSLFGSSGNDSLLGEAGDDFLSGGEGDDTFTGGSGGDRFLINLNQGADIITDFDINQDFLVLTDGLTTDEQNLTINPVGDNISIFWNDQLLVTLENLSATSGQIASRLTTLNDSFFI
;
A
#
# COMPACT_ATOMS: atom_id res chain seq x y z
N VAL A 1 -34.08 37.85 -4.23
CA VAL A 1 -33.43 39.17 -4.17
C VAL A 1 -33.13 39.44 -2.72
N ASP A 2 -31.86 39.32 -2.34
CA ASP A 2 -31.38 39.72 -1.03
C ASP A 2 -31.10 41.24 -0.98
N ASP A 3 -30.55 41.71 0.13
CA ASP A 3 -30.28 43.14 0.35
C ASP A 3 -29.08 43.65 -0.47
N GLN A 4 -28.34 42.75 -1.11
CA GLN A 4 -27.22 43.00 -2.01
C GLN A 4 -27.64 42.98 -3.49
N GLY A 5 -28.86 42.53 -3.79
CA GLY A 5 -29.41 42.48 -5.15
C GLY A 5 -29.30 41.11 -5.83
N ASN A 6 -28.81 40.07 -5.14
CA ASN A 6 -28.65 38.73 -5.69
C ASN A 6 -30.00 38.01 -5.84
N VAL A 7 -30.22 37.33 -6.97
CA VAL A 7 -31.47 36.64 -7.26
C VAL A 7 -31.27 35.13 -7.24
N THR A 8 -31.82 34.46 -6.21
CA THR A 8 -31.87 33.00 -6.16
C THR A 8 -33.08 32.47 -6.93
N PHE A 9 -32.84 31.52 -7.82
CA PHE A 9 -33.85 30.69 -8.46
C PHE A 9 -33.62 29.24 -8.06
N THR A 10 -34.68 28.56 -7.61
CA THR A 10 -34.63 27.13 -7.28
C THR A 10 -35.56 26.42 -8.25
N PRO A 11 -35.03 25.66 -9.22
CA PRO A 11 -35.87 24.89 -10.13
C PRO A 11 -36.66 23.83 -9.34
N SER A 12 -37.85 23.49 -9.83
CA SER A 12 -38.51 22.28 -9.35
C SER A 12 -37.69 21.07 -9.81
N PRO A 13 -37.62 19.96 -9.04
CA PRO A 13 -36.93 18.76 -9.48
C PRO A 13 -37.37 18.34 -10.90
N GLY A 14 -36.40 18.14 -11.81
CA GLY A 14 -36.64 17.78 -13.21
C GLY A 14 -37.09 18.91 -14.14
N PHE A 15 -37.03 20.17 -13.71
CA PHE A 15 -37.31 21.32 -14.59
C PHE A 15 -36.10 21.60 -15.50
N ILE A 16 -36.31 21.49 -16.82
CA ILE A 16 -35.34 21.86 -17.86
C ILE A 16 -36.01 22.88 -18.80
N GLY A 17 -35.31 23.97 -19.10
CA GLY A 17 -35.69 25.02 -20.04
C GLY A 17 -35.53 26.45 -19.50
N VAL A 18 -35.90 27.41 -20.34
CA VAL A 18 -35.69 28.85 -20.05
C VAL A 18 -36.80 29.43 -19.18
N VAL A 19 -36.43 30.01 -18.05
CA VAL A 19 -37.26 30.92 -17.26
C VAL A 19 -36.85 32.35 -17.54
N SER A 20 -37.81 33.18 -17.97
CA SER A 20 -37.60 34.62 -18.15
C SER A 20 -38.53 35.43 -17.26
N ILE A 21 -37.96 36.24 -16.36
CA ILE A 21 -38.70 37.06 -15.39
C ILE A 21 -38.35 38.54 -15.61
N PRO A 22 -39.32 39.40 -15.96
CA PRO A 22 -39.09 40.83 -16.08
C PRO A 22 -38.94 41.49 -14.70
N TYR A 23 -38.04 42.47 -14.57
CA TYR A 23 -37.85 43.29 -13.39
C TYR A 23 -37.62 44.77 -13.74
N VAL A 24 -37.81 45.65 -12.75
CA VAL A 24 -37.55 47.09 -12.84
C VAL A 24 -36.83 47.52 -11.55
N ALA A 25 -35.68 48.18 -11.69
CA ALA A 25 -34.94 48.76 -10.58
C ALA A 25 -35.15 50.28 -10.53
N ASN A 26 -34.89 50.90 -9.37
CA ASN A 26 -34.88 52.37 -9.24
C ASN A 26 -33.44 52.87 -9.17
N ASN A 27 -33.17 54.05 -9.74
CA ASN A 27 -31.90 54.75 -9.54
C ASN A 27 -31.77 55.28 -8.09
N PRO A 28 -30.59 55.74 -7.65
CA PRO A 28 -30.37 56.25 -6.28
C PRO A 28 -31.28 57.44 -5.88
N ASN A 29 -31.91 58.10 -6.87
CA ASN A 29 -32.88 59.18 -6.66
C ASN A 29 -34.34 58.69 -6.63
N GLY A 30 -34.57 57.37 -6.64
CA GLY A 30 -35.88 56.73 -6.54
C GLY A 30 -36.71 56.70 -7.83
N ASN A 31 -36.10 56.97 -9.00
CA ASN A 31 -36.81 56.91 -10.29
C ASN A 31 -36.64 55.53 -10.94
N PRO A 32 -37.71 54.93 -11.51
CA PRO A 32 -37.61 53.64 -12.17
C PRO A 32 -36.74 53.72 -13.43
N LEU A 33 -35.87 52.72 -13.58
CA LEU A 33 -35.07 52.45 -14.76
C LEU A 33 -35.90 51.69 -15.81
N GLU A 34 -35.35 51.52 -17.01
CA GLU A 34 -36.00 50.70 -18.04
C GLU A 34 -36.14 49.24 -17.60
N PRO A 35 -37.24 48.55 -17.93
CA PRO A 35 -37.41 47.15 -17.60
C PRO A 35 -36.33 46.27 -18.24
N ALA A 36 -35.82 45.32 -17.48
CA ALA A 36 -34.90 44.29 -17.93
C ALA A 36 -35.45 42.90 -17.58
N ASN A 37 -34.87 41.85 -18.15
CA ASN A 37 -35.27 40.47 -17.87
C ASN A 37 -34.11 39.74 -17.20
N ILE A 38 -34.44 38.93 -16.19
CA ILE A 38 -33.59 37.83 -15.74
C ILE A 38 -33.96 36.64 -16.61
N SER A 39 -32.97 36.03 -17.26
CA SER A 39 -33.14 34.79 -18.01
C SER A 39 -32.28 33.74 -17.38
N ILE A 40 -32.87 32.61 -17.02
CA ILE A 40 -32.17 31.44 -16.49
C ILE A 40 -32.50 30.29 -17.41
N ASP A 41 -31.48 29.71 -18.03
CA ASP A 41 -31.63 28.48 -18.79
C ASP A 41 -31.22 27.33 -17.88
N VAL A 42 -32.16 26.43 -17.57
CA VAL A 42 -31.84 25.22 -16.83
C VAL A 42 -31.65 24.13 -17.86
N VAL A 43 -30.40 23.80 -18.15
CA VAL A 43 -30.06 22.66 -19.00
C VAL A 43 -30.06 21.38 -18.16
N GLY A 44 -30.39 20.27 -18.79
CA GLY A 44 -30.20 18.95 -18.20
C GLY A 44 -29.16 18.25 -19.03
N ASP A 45 -28.27 17.54 -18.37
CA ASP A 45 -27.10 16.94 -19.00
C ASP A 45 -27.13 15.41 -18.80
N LEU A 46 -26.56 14.72 -19.79
CA LEU A 46 -26.10 13.34 -19.63
C LEU A 46 -24.70 13.39 -19.03
N GLU A 47 -24.38 12.44 -18.18
CA GLU A 47 -23.07 12.26 -17.57
C GLU A 47 -22.33 11.13 -18.28
N ASP A 48 -20.99 11.20 -18.29
CA ASP A 48 -20.21 10.10 -18.88
C ASP A 48 -20.26 8.89 -17.97
N ASP A 49 -20.34 7.72 -18.60
CA ASP A 49 -20.36 6.44 -17.92
C ASP A 49 -19.10 5.65 -18.20
N SER A 50 -18.58 4.98 -17.18
CA SER A 50 -17.42 4.11 -17.32
C SER A 50 -17.60 2.77 -16.63
N ALA A 51 -16.95 1.76 -17.20
CA ALA A 51 -16.79 0.45 -16.57
C ALA A 51 -15.47 -0.20 -17.00
N THR A 52 -14.99 -1.14 -16.20
CA THR A 52 -13.82 -1.97 -16.52
C THR A 52 -14.25 -3.41 -16.66
N THR A 53 -13.58 -4.18 -17.52
CA THR A 53 -13.86 -5.62 -17.67
C THR A 53 -12.62 -6.41 -18.09
N PRO A 54 -12.46 -7.67 -17.65
CA PRO A 54 -11.45 -8.54 -18.20
C PRO A 54 -11.64 -8.78 -19.71
N ILE A 55 -10.53 -9.11 -20.40
CA ILE A 55 -10.54 -9.55 -21.78
C ILE A 55 -11.59 -10.65 -22.01
N ASP A 56 -12.27 -10.58 -23.15
CA ASP A 56 -13.34 -11.51 -23.56
C ASP A 56 -14.55 -11.59 -22.60
N THR A 57 -14.67 -10.69 -21.62
CA THR A 57 -15.76 -10.67 -20.64
C THR A 57 -16.71 -9.50 -20.89
N PRO A 58 -18.02 -9.74 -21.11
CA PRO A 58 -19.00 -8.65 -21.23
C PRO A 58 -19.22 -7.91 -19.91
N VAL A 59 -19.47 -6.60 -19.99
CA VAL A 59 -19.81 -5.75 -18.85
C VAL A 59 -21.10 -4.98 -19.12
N THR A 60 -21.92 -4.81 -18.08
CA THR A 60 -23.19 -4.08 -18.14
C THR A 60 -23.17 -2.97 -17.12
N LEU A 61 -23.51 -1.76 -17.56
CA LEU A 61 -23.65 -0.57 -16.73
C LEU A 61 -25.03 0.05 -16.92
N ASN A 62 -25.52 0.72 -15.88
CA ASN A 62 -26.78 1.46 -15.94
C ASN A 62 -26.48 2.94 -16.14
N ILE A 63 -26.59 3.43 -17.37
CA ILE A 63 -26.26 4.82 -17.72
C ILE A 63 -27.25 5.82 -17.12
N ALA A 64 -28.43 5.36 -16.66
CA ALA A 64 -29.44 6.25 -16.12
C ALA A 64 -29.22 6.64 -14.64
N ASP A 65 -28.21 6.10 -13.96
CA ASP A 65 -28.03 6.25 -12.50
C ASP A 65 -27.39 7.60 -12.09
N ASN A 66 -26.53 8.15 -12.93
CA ASN A 66 -25.85 9.44 -12.78
C ASN A 66 -26.47 10.57 -13.64
N ASP A 67 -27.29 10.22 -14.62
CA ASP A 67 -27.93 11.18 -15.53
C ASP A 67 -29.07 12.01 -14.91
N THR A 68 -29.29 13.19 -15.49
CA THR A 68 -30.58 13.88 -15.36
C THR A 68 -31.68 12.95 -15.86
N PRO A 69 -32.87 12.83 -15.21
CA PRO A 69 -33.88 11.84 -15.61
C PRO A 69 -34.09 11.81 -17.13
N ILE A 70 -33.86 10.65 -17.74
CA ILE A 70 -33.91 10.43 -19.19
C ILE A 70 -35.17 9.66 -19.61
N ASP A 71 -35.62 9.88 -20.84
CA ASP A 71 -36.53 8.96 -21.53
C ASP A 71 -35.70 7.81 -22.10
N LEU A 72 -35.71 6.68 -21.40
CA LEU A 72 -34.96 5.46 -21.78
C LEU A 72 -35.25 4.99 -23.21
N THR A 73 -36.41 5.34 -23.77
CA THR A 73 -36.75 4.97 -25.16
C THR A 73 -36.09 5.84 -26.22
N SER A 74 -35.32 6.84 -25.79
CA SER A 74 -34.64 7.80 -26.66
C SER A 74 -33.12 7.70 -26.67
N ILE A 75 -32.54 6.73 -25.93
CA ILE A 75 -31.09 6.48 -25.90
C ILE A 75 -30.63 6.05 -27.30
N ASP A 76 -29.71 6.82 -27.87
CA ASP A 76 -29.11 6.59 -29.18
C ASP A 76 -27.59 6.52 -29.05
N LEU A 77 -27.04 5.32 -29.24
CA LEU A 77 -25.60 5.01 -29.13
C LEU A 77 -24.79 5.47 -30.35
N ASN A 78 -25.42 6.01 -31.41
CA ASN A 78 -24.72 6.51 -32.58
C ASN A 78 -25.38 7.78 -33.14
N PRO A 79 -25.22 8.94 -32.48
CA PRO A 79 -25.89 10.19 -32.87
C PRO A 79 -25.54 10.68 -34.29
N GLU A 80 -24.46 10.17 -34.90
CA GLU A 80 -24.10 10.50 -36.29
C GLU A 80 -24.99 9.80 -37.32
N THR A 81 -25.69 8.72 -36.93
CA THR A 81 -26.53 7.93 -37.81
C THR A 81 -28.01 8.29 -37.64
N PRO A 82 -28.78 8.55 -38.73
CA PRO A 82 -30.18 8.93 -38.58
C PRO A 82 -31.06 7.82 -38.01
N GLY A 83 -31.64 8.03 -36.82
CA GLY A 83 -32.57 7.10 -36.16
C GLY A 83 -32.28 7.06 -34.67
N ILE A 84 -32.77 6.03 -33.96
CA ILE A 84 -32.30 5.67 -32.62
C ILE A 84 -31.54 4.35 -32.76
N GLN A 85 -30.27 4.29 -32.37
CA GLN A 85 -29.43 3.11 -32.44
C GLN A 85 -29.26 2.53 -31.05
N THR A 86 -29.93 1.41 -30.81
CA THR A 86 -29.81 0.66 -29.55
C THR A 86 -28.65 -0.35 -29.58
N THR A 87 -27.89 -0.37 -30.68
CA THR A 87 -26.73 -1.24 -30.87
C THR A 87 -25.68 -0.50 -31.69
N LEU A 88 -24.41 -0.56 -31.26
CA LEU A 88 -23.27 -0.02 -31.99
C LEU A 88 -22.11 -1.04 -31.99
N GLU A 89 -21.66 -1.43 -33.18
CA GLU A 89 -20.44 -2.21 -33.38
C GLU A 89 -19.28 -1.25 -33.61
N VAL A 90 -18.19 -1.43 -32.85
CA VAL A 90 -16.93 -0.68 -33.01
C VAL A 90 -15.89 -1.65 -33.57
N ASP A 91 -15.44 -1.37 -34.79
CA ASP A 91 -14.55 -2.25 -35.57
C ASP A 91 -13.34 -2.71 -34.74
N ASP A 92 -13.14 -4.03 -34.67
CA ASP A 92 -12.06 -4.71 -33.94
C ASP A 92 -12.03 -4.48 -32.41
N GLN A 93 -13.02 -3.79 -31.82
CA GLN A 93 -13.08 -3.49 -30.38
C GLN A 93 -14.21 -4.21 -29.65
N GLY A 94 -15.43 -4.22 -30.20
CA GLY A 94 -16.57 -4.89 -29.57
C GLY A 94 -17.94 -4.33 -29.98
N THR A 95 -19.00 -4.71 -29.26
CA THR A 95 -20.38 -4.29 -29.53
C THR A 95 -21.06 -3.77 -28.27
N PHE A 96 -21.69 -2.59 -28.37
CA PHE A 96 -22.57 -2.02 -27.35
C PHE A 96 -24.04 -2.33 -27.67
N GLU A 97 -24.83 -2.71 -26.66
CA GLU A 97 -26.27 -2.92 -26.74
C GLU A 97 -26.98 -2.30 -25.53
N VAL A 98 -28.06 -1.56 -25.74
CA VAL A 98 -28.91 -1.01 -24.67
C VAL A 98 -30.22 -1.79 -24.52
N ASP A 99 -30.63 -2.07 -23.28
CA ASP A 99 -31.89 -2.74 -22.96
C ASP A 99 -33.08 -1.77 -22.71
N ASP A 100 -34.27 -2.32 -22.49
CA ASP A 100 -35.51 -1.54 -22.24
C ASP A 100 -35.50 -0.79 -20.89
N GLN A 101 -34.48 -1.00 -20.07
CA GLN A 101 -34.27 -0.41 -18.74
C GLN A 101 -33.15 0.64 -18.75
N GLY A 102 -32.47 0.84 -19.89
CA GLY A 102 -31.34 1.76 -20.02
C GLY A 102 -30.00 1.17 -19.62
N ASN A 103 -29.89 -0.14 -19.38
CA ASN A 103 -28.57 -0.74 -19.15
C ASN A 103 -27.87 -0.93 -20.49
N VAL A 104 -26.62 -0.49 -20.57
CA VAL A 104 -25.75 -0.70 -21.72
C VAL A 104 -24.80 -1.84 -21.41
N THR A 105 -24.78 -2.85 -22.29
CA THR A 105 -23.84 -3.96 -22.25
C THR A 105 -22.80 -3.80 -23.35
N PHE A 106 -21.52 -3.83 -22.99
CA PHE A 106 -20.43 -3.95 -23.94
C PHE A 106 -19.91 -5.39 -23.97
N THR A 107 -19.81 -5.96 -25.18
CA THR A 107 -19.19 -7.26 -25.43
C THR A 107 -17.90 -7.04 -26.23
N PRO A 108 -16.71 -7.25 -25.64
CA PRO A 108 -15.44 -7.10 -26.33
C PRO A 108 -15.32 -8.04 -27.54
N SER A 109 -14.62 -7.59 -28.58
CA SER A 109 -14.15 -8.48 -29.65
C SER A 109 -13.10 -9.43 -29.09
N PRO A 110 -13.03 -10.70 -29.54
CA PRO A 110 -12.07 -11.66 -29.02
C PRO A 110 -10.63 -11.14 -29.04
N GLY A 111 -10.00 -11.07 -27.87
CA GLY A 111 -8.62 -10.62 -27.71
C GLY A 111 -8.42 -9.09 -27.69
N PHE A 112 -9.48 -8.28 -27.63
CA PHE A 112 -9.36 -6.83 -27.52
C PHE A 112 -8.90 -6.43 -26.11
N ILE A 113 -7.88 -5.56 -26.03
CA ILE A 113 -7.35 -4.94 -24.81
C ILE A 113 -7.22 -3.45 -25.07
N GLY A 114 -7.61 -2.64 -24.10
CA GLY A 114 -7.55 -1.18 -24.14
C GLY A 114 -8.94 -0.52 -23.99
N VAL A 115 -8.95 0.80 -24.17
CA VAL A 115 -10.15 1.62 -23.95
C VAL A 115 -10.95 1.77 -25.24
N VAL A 116 -12.24 1.49 -25.17
CA VAL A 116 -13.24 1.86 -26.18
C VAL A 116 -14.13 2.97 -25.63
N SER A 117 -14.47 3.97 -26.46
CA SER A 117 -15.36 5.06 -26.06
C SER A 117 -16.32 5.39 -27.20
N ILE A 118 -17.62 5.51 -26.88
CA ILE A 118 -18.67 5.89 -27.84
C ILE A 118 -19.50 7.06 -27.30
N PRO A 119 -19.93 8.00 -28.14
CA PRO A 119 -20.88 9.01 -27.73
C PRO A 119 -22.30 8.45 -27.71
N TYR A 120 -23.15 8.95 -26.82
CA TYR A 120 -24.58 8.71 -26.83
C TYR A 120 -25.39 9.99 -26.59
N VAL A 121 -26.63 9.98 -27.04
CA VAL A 121 -27.60 11.05 -26.78
C VAL A 121 -28.91 10.46 -26.28
N ALA A 122 -29.65 11.24 -25.50
CA ALA A 122 -31.00 10.93 -25.06
C ALA A 122 -31.84 12.21 -24.93
N ASN A 123 -33.14 12.05 -24.75
CA ASN A 123 -34.04 13.13 -24.37
C ASN A 123 -34.42 13.00 -22.90
N ASN A 124 -34.84 14.09 -22.28
CA ASN A 124 -35.53 14.03 -21.00
C ASN A 124 -36.96 13.44 -21.14
N PRO A 125 -37.66 13.09 -20.05
CA PRO A 125 -39.03 12.59 -20.05
C PRO A 125 -40.08 13.51 -20.70
N ASN A 126 -39.73 14.76 -20.97
CA ASN A 126 -40.60 15.73 -21.66
C ASN A 126 -40.30 15.80 -23.18
N GLY A 127 -39.32 15.05 -23.68
CA GLY A 127 -38.94 14.96 -25.08
C GLY A 127 -38.01 16.07 -25.58
N ASN A 128 -37.32 16.79 -24.69
CA ASN A 128 -36.26 17.73 -25.10
C ASN A 128 -34.91 16.98 -25.16
N PRO A 129 -34.07 17.24 -26.17
CA PRO A 129 -32.73 16.66 -26.23
C PRO A 129 -31.87 17.15 -25.06
N LEU A 130 -31.06 16.25 -24.53
CA LEU A 130 -30.01 16.51 -23.55
C LEU A 130 -28.67 16.66 -24.28
N GLU A 131 -27.69 17.29 -23.64
CA GLU A 131 -26.34 17.36 -24.20
C GLU A 131 -25.72 15.94 -24.27
N PRO A 132 -24.94 15.61 -25.32
CA PRO A 132 -24.34 14.29 -25.49
C PRO A 132 -23.32 13.96 -24.38
N ALA A 133 -23.19 12.67 -24.05
CA ALA A 133 -22.16 12.13 -23.16
C ALA A 133 -21.48 10.90 -23.80
N ASN A 134 -20.47 10.35 -23.13
CA ASN A 134 -19.72 9.19 -23.60
C ASN A 134 -19.87 7.99 -22.67
N ILE A 135 -19.87 6.79 -23.25
CA ILE A 135 -19.72 5.52 -22.54
C ILE A 135 -18.32 5.00 -22.85
N SER A 136 -17.50 4.80 -21.82
CA SER A 136 -16.11 4.33 -21.95
C SER A 136 -15.88 3.02 -21.21
N ILE A 137 -15.34 2.01 -21.90
CA ILE A 137 -15.04 0.71 -21.31
C ILE A 137 -13.55 0.43 -21.43
N ASP A 138 -12.91 0.15 -20.30
CA ASP A 138 -11.51 -0.28 -20.27
C ASP A 138 -11.44 -1.82 -20.15
N VAL A 139 -10.83 -2.46 -21.14
CA VAL A 139 -10.68 -3.91 -21.21
C VAL A 139 -9.25 -4.29 -20.86
N PHE A 140 -9.07 -4.97 -19.73
CA PHE A 140 -7.75 -5.34 -19.20
C PHE A 140 -7.50 -6.85 -19.29
N ASN A 141 -6.23 -7.24 -19.25
CA ASN A 141 -5.85 -8.66 -19.17
C ASN A 141 -5.57 -9.01 -17.69
N PRO A 142 -6.43 -9.79 -17.01
CA PRO A 142 -6.15 -10.20 -15.64
C PRO A 142 -4.88 -11.08 -15.58
N PRO A 143 -4.12 -11.05 -14.47
CA PRO A 143 -3.00 -11.97 -14.27
C PRO A 143 -3.49 -13.42 -14.42
N GLU A 144 -2.69 -14.28 -15.06
CA GLU A 144 -3.05 -15.69 -15.22
C GLU A 144 -3.29 -16.29 -13.82
N PRO A 145 -4.45 -16.91 -13.55
CA PRO A 145 -4.66 -17.58 -12.28
C PRO A 145 -3.59 -18.67 -12.14
N THR A 146 -2.81 -18.58 -11.07
CA THR A 146 -1.90 -19.63 -10.63
C THR A 146 -2.71 -20.93 -10.58
N PRO A 147 -2.28 -22.02 -11.23
CA PRO A 147 -3.10 -23.21 -11.36
C PRO A 147 -3.48 -23.75 -9.98
N GLU A 148 -4.78 -23.75 -9.67
CA GLU A 148 -5.32 -24.40 -8.47
C GLU A 148 -4.79 -25.85 -8.39
N PRO A 149 -4.40 -26.33 -7.21
CA PRO A 149 -4.01 -27.72 -7.02
C PRO A 149 -5.18 -28.62 -7.44
N THR A 150 -4.89 -29.56 -8.33
CA THR A 150 -5.90 -30.48 -8.86
C THR A 150 -6.47 -31.33 -7.72
N PRO A 151 -7.78 -31.27 -7.42
CA PRO A 151 -8.36 -32.08 -6.36
C PRO A 151 -8.30 -33.56 -6.75
N GLU A 152 -7.78 -34.40 -5.84
CA GLU A 152 -7.80 -35.85 -5.96
C GLU A 152 -9.23 -36.38 -6.24
N PRO A 153 -9.38 -37.36 -7.15
CA PRO A 153 -10.70 -37.87 -7.50
C PRO A 153 -11.29 -38.69 -6.34
N THR A 154 -12.37 -38.17 -5.74
CA THR A 154 -13.24 -38.96 -4.84
C THR A 154 -14.01 -40.01 -5.66
N PRO A 155 -14.10 -41.28 -5.23
CA PRO A 155 -14.65 -42.37 -6.04
C PRO A 155 -16.19 -42.31 -6.17
N GLU A 156 -16.71 -42.32 -7.40
CA GLU A 156 -18.15 -42.47 -7.65
C GLU A 156 -18.65 -43.90 -7.39
N PRO A 157 -19.92 -44.06 -6.94
CA PRO A 157 -20.53 -45.37 -6.71
C PRO A 157 -21.08 -45.99 -8.00
N THR A 158 -20.99 -47.32 -8.04
CA THR A 158 -21.42 -48.23 -9.11
C THR A 158 -22.91 -48.13 -9.47
N PRO A 159 -23.27 -48.29 -10.77
CA PRO A 159 -24.46 -49.07 -11.09
C PRO A 159 -24.24 -50.18 -12.15
N GLU A 160 -25.01 -51.24 -11.96
CA GLU A 160 -25.05 -52.55 -12.64
C GLU A 160 -25.78 -52.48 -14.04
N PRO A 161 -25.95 -53.59 -14.79
CA PRO A 161 -25.22 -53.93 -16.01
C PRO A 161 -25.96 -53.72 -17.37
N THR A 162 -25.18 -53.96 -18.42
CA THR A 162 -25.28 -53.86 -19.91
C THR A 162 -26.60 -54.26 -20.62
N PRO A 163 -26.74 -53.87 -21.91
CA PRO A 163 -26.56 -54.86 -22.98
C PRO A 163 -25.76 -54.39 -24.22
N GLU A 164 -24.88 -55.27 -24.71
CA GLU A 164 -24.13 -55.24 -25.98
C GLU A 164 -24.98 -55.71 -27.19
N PRO A 165 -24.50 -55.77 -28.46
CA PRO A 165 -23.25 -55.27 -29.09
C PRO A 165 -23.42 -54.67 -30.51
N THR A 166 -22.37 -54.08 -31.12
CA THR A 166 -22.07 -54.14 -32.58
C THR A 166 -20.55 -53.90 -32.82
N PRO A 167 -19.86 -54.60 -33.75
CA PRO A 167 -18.40 -54.76 -33.70
C PRO A 167 -17.55 -53.87 -34.64
N GLU A 168 -16.31 -53.65 -34.19
CA GLU A 168 -15.02 -53.40 -34.90
C GLU A 168 -14.79 -52.07 -35.66
N PRO A 169 -13.53 -51.54 -35.75
CA PRO A 169 -12.25 -52.26 -35.75
C PRO A 169 -11.15 -51.76 -34.80
N THR A 170 -10.15 -52.62 -34.65
CA THR A 170 -8.92 -52.55 -33.84
C THR A 170 -7.97 -51.39 -34.20
N PRO A 171 -7.48 -50.61 -33.22
CA PRO A 171 -6.21 -49.90 -33.30
C PRO A 171 -5.09 -50.61 -32.52
N GLU A 172 -3.86 -50.38 -32.96
CA GLU A 172 -2.58 -50.97 -32.55
C GLU A 172 -2.23 -50.86 -31.05
N PRO A 173 -1.31 -51.70 -30.52
CA PRO A 173 -0.98 -51.71 -29.09
C PRO A 173 -0.21 -50.44 -28.68
N THR A 174 -0.78 -49.69 -27.73
CA THR A 174 -0.08 -48.67 -26.93
C THR A 174 0.87 -49.37 -25.94
N PRO A 175 2.12 -48.89 -25.76
CA PRO A 175 3.04 -49.46 -24.77
C PRO A 175 2.50 -49.28 -23.33
N GLU A 176 2.70 -50.30 -22.48
CA GLU A 176 2.42 -50.21 -21.03
C GLU A 176 3.11 -48.98 -20.42
N PRO A 177 2.44 -48.21 -19.55
CA PRO A 177 3.12 -47.21 -18.74
C PRO A 177 4.06 -47.94 -17.78
N THR A 178 5.34 -47.58 -17.86
CA THR A 178 6.33 -47.85 -16.82
C THR A 178 5.78 -47.29 -15.50
N PRO A 179 5.85 -48.02 -14.37
CA PRO A 179 5.48 -47.45 -13.09
C PRO A 179 6.29 -46.17 -12.87
N GLU A 180 5.60 -45.08 -12.49
CA GLU A 180 6.26 -43.86 -12.03
C GLU A 180 7.26 -44.22 -10.92
N PRO A 181 8.47 -43.63 -10.94
CA PRO A 181 9.34 -43.75 -9.79
C PRO A 181 8.59 -43.21 -8.58
N THR A 182 8.62 -43.98 -7.49
CA THR A 182 8.26 -43.50 -6.15
C THR A 182 8.89 -42.11 -5.97
N PRO A 183 8.17 -41.08 -5.50
CA PRO A 183 8.81 -39.81 -5.19
C PRO A 183 10.00 -40.11 -4.28
N GLU A 184 11.18 -39.68 -4.70
CA GLU A 184 12.33 -39.64 -3.80
C GLU A 184 11.92 -38.77 -2.61
N PRO A 185 12.22 -39.17 -1.36
CA PRO A 185 12.00 -38.30 -0.21
C PRO A 185 12.67 -36.97 -0.52
N THR A 186 11.95 -35.88 -0.26
CA THR A 186 12.50 -34.52 -0.27
C THR A 186 13.82 -34.55 0.49
N PRO A 187 14.91 -33.97 -0.04
CA PRO A 187 16.16 -33.88 0.71
C PRO A 187 15.85 -33.18 2.03
N ILE A 188 16.24 -33.78 3.15
CA ILE A 188 16.29 -33.07 4.44
C ILE A 188 17.15 -31.84 4.18
N ASN A 189 16.64 -30.65 4.48
CA ASN A 189 17.45 -29.44 4.43
C ASN A 189 18.57 -29.63 5.48
N GLU A 190 19.78 -29.98 5.03
CA GLU A 190 20.93 -30.17 5.92
C GLU A 190 21.47 -28.84 6.43
N ASP A 191 21.00 -27.71 5.89
CA ASP A 191 21.34 -26.36 6.32
C ASP A 191 20.32 -25.88 7.36
N ARG A 192 20.68 -26.05 8.64
CA ARG A 192 19.90 -25.66 9.83
C ARG A 192 20.21 -24.22 10.25
N SER A 193 20.52 -23.37 9.30
CA SER A 193 20.79 -21.96 9.55
C SER A 193 19.65 -21.13 9.01
N CYS A 194 19.41 -20.01 9.68
CA CYS A 194 18.46 -19.02 9.20
C CYS A 194 18.74 -18.66 7.73
N PRO A 195 17.72 -18.59 6.86
CA PRO A 195 17.91 -18.14 5.48
C PRO A 195 18.51 -16.72 5.45
N PRO A 196 19.42 -16.40 4.50
CA PRO A 196 20.02 -15.07 4.46
C PRO A 196 18.95 -14.00 4.20
N PRO A 197 19.01 -12.83 4.88
CA PRO A 197 18.03 -11.77 4.67
C PRO A 197 18.04 -11.27 3.22
N PRO A 198 16.88 -10.90 2.67
CA PRO A 198 16.81 -10.35 1.31
C PRO A 198 17.54 -9.02 1.23
N THR A 199 17.94 -8.65 0.01
CA THR A 199 18.49 -7.32 -0.27
C THR A 199 17.37 -6.39 -0.73
N ILE A 200 17.22 -5.25 -0.07
CA ILE A 200 16.28 -4.20 -0.47
C ILE A 200 16.84 -3.41 -1.66
N GLU A 201 16.08 -3.30 -2.75
CA GLU A 201 16.40 -2.40 -3.88
C GLU A 201 15.82 -1.01 -3.61
N LEU A 202 16.67 -0.05 -3.26
CA LEU A 202 16.24 1.34 -2.99
C LEU A 202 15.81 2.07 -4.27
N VAL A 203 14.79 2.94 -4.13
CA VAL A 203 14.28 3.83 -5.18
C VAL A 203 14.88 5.24 -5.01
N ASP A 204 15.25 5.88 -6.12
CA ASP A 204 15.76 7.25 -6.09
C ASP A 204 14.62 8.26 -5.87
N LEU A 205 14.77 9.13 -4.86
CA LEU A 205 13.82 10.19 -4.53
C LEU A 205 13.98 11.45 -5.43
N PRO A 206 12.90 12.22 -5.66
CA PRO A 206 12.98 13.44 -6.46
C PRO A 206 13.82 14.52 -5.77
N ILE A 207 14.50 15.33 -6.58
CA ILE A 207 15.32 16.44 -6.08
C ILE A 207 14.56 17.75 -6.28
N LEU A 208 14.44 18.55 -5.23
CA LEU A 208 13.81 19.88 -5.28
C LEU A 208 14.41 20.74 -6.40
N PRO A 209 13.62 21.15 -7.42
CA PRO A 209 14.12 21.92 -8.54
C PRO A 209 14.33 23.39 -8.17
N SER A 210 15.29 24.05 -8.83
CA SER A 210 15.48 25.50 -8.69
C SER A 210 14.60 26.27 -9.69
N ILE A 211 13.57 26.96 -9.20
CA ILE A 211 12.78 27.90 -10.02
C ILE A 211 13.55 29.22 -10.17
N VAL A 212 13.83 29.61 -11.42
CA VAL A 212 14.46 30.92 -11.74
C VAL A 212 13.62 31.64 -12.79
N ILE A 213 12.97 32.72 -12.38
CA ILE A 213 12.27 33.63 -13.30
C ILE A 213 13.25 34.71 -13.78
N ASP A 214 13.48 34.80 -15.09
CA ASP A 214 14.28 35.88 -15.69
C ASP A 214 13.42 37.13 -15.95
N GLU A 215 13.39 38.03 -14.97
CA GLU A 215 12.68 39.32 -15.08
C GLU A 215 13.45 40.38 -15.92
N THR A 216 14.56 40.05 -16.59
CA THR A 216 15.49 41.07 -17.13
C THR A 216 15.11 41.71 -18.46
N ASN A 217 13.92 41.46 -19.02
CA ASN A 217 13.45 42.16 -20.22
C ASN A 217 12.67 43.44 -19.87
N LEU A 218 13.42 44.52 -19.62
CA LEU A 218 12.91 45.88 -19.48
C LEU A 218 12.23 46.36 -20.78
N PHE A 219 10.92 46.53 -20.75
CA PHE A 219 10.14 47.10 -21.85
C PHE A 219 10.36 48.62 -22.01
N GLU A 220 10.17 49.13 -23.23
CA GLU A 220 10.40 50.56 -23.55
C GLU A 220 9.21 51.48 -23.19
N GLU A 221 7.99 50.96 -23.04
CA GLU A 221 6.79 51.73 -22.66
C GLU A 221 5.88 50.89 -21.72
N LEU A 222 5.56 51.44 -20.54
CA LEU A 222 4.65 50.87 -19.53
C LEU A 222 3.39 51.74 -19.47
N PHE A 223 2.21 51.12 -19.51
CA PHE A 223 0.93 51.80 -19.34
C PHE A 223 0.49 51.75 -17.88
N PHE A 224 -0.23 52.78 -17.44
CA PHE A 224 -0.58 52.97 -16.03
C PHE A 224 -2.07 53.23 -15.85
N GLY A 225 -2.66 52.63 -14.83
CA GLY A 225 -3.94 53.00 -14.23
C GLY A 225 -3.84 54.25 -13.37
N THR A 226 -4.66 54.34 -12.32
CA THR A 226 -4.66 55.44 -11.34
C THR A 226 -4.59 54.90 -9.91
N GLU A 227 -4.74 55.79 -8.92
CA GLU A 227 -4.74 55.42 -7.49
C GLU A 227 -6.17 55.17 -6.96
N ALA A 228 -7.10 54.84 -7.85
CA ALA A 228 -8.50 54.66 -7.54
C ALA A 228 -9.01 53.38 -8.19
N SER A 229 -9.96 52.71 -7.54
CA SER A 229 -10.61 51.52 -8.08
C SER A 229 -11.21 51.72 -9.47
N GLU A 230 -10.75 50.92 -10.42
CA GLU A 230 -11.03 51.00 -11.84
C GLU A 230 -11.44 49.63 -12.43
N LEU A 231 -12.21 49.68 -13.51
CA LEU A 231 -12.38 48.53 -14.41
C LEU A 231 -11.52 48.79 -15.65
N ILE A 232 -10.49 47.99 -15.82
CA ILE A 232 -9.46 48.15 -16.83
C ILE A 232 -9.60 47.01 -17.82
N LYS A 233 -9.65 47.33 -19.11
CA LYS A 233 -9.68 46.34 -20.20
C LYS A 233 -8.48 46.56 -21.10
N ILE A 234 -7.59 45.59 -21.15
CA ILE A 234 -6.41 45.60 -22.01
C ILE A 234 -6.86 45.19 -23.42
N SER A 235 -6.38 45.92 -24.42
CA SER A 235 -6.64 45.57 -25.83
C SER A 235 -5.70 44.47 -26.29
N ASN A 236 -6.09 43.63 -27.28
CA ASN A 236 -5.31 42.51 -27.85
C ASN A 236 -3.97 42.90 -28.53
N ILE A 237 -3.09 43.61 -27.82
CA ILE A 237 -1.74 43.98 -28.19
C ILE A 237 -0.86 43.77 -26.95
N ARG A 238 0.21 43.00 -27.09
CA ARG A 238 1.20 42.76 -26.03
C ARG A 238 1.80 44.08 -25.54
N GLN A 239 1.29 44.62 -24.44
CA GLN A 239 1.76 45.85 -23.80
C GLN A 239 1.73 45.69 -22.27
N PRO A 240 2.84 45.95 -21.57
CA PRO A 240 2.84 45.86 -20.12
C PRO A 240 2.00 46.96 -19.50
N PHE A 241 1.24 46.59 -18.48
CA PHE A 241 0.26 47.44 -17.81
C PHE A 241 0.38 47.31 -16.29
N ASP A 242 0.31 48.42 -15.57
CA ASP A 242 0.33 48.49 -14.11
C ASP A 242 -0.90 49.28 -13.62
N ALA A 243 -1.80 48.64 -12.87
CA ALA A 243 -3.03 49.30 -12.43
C ALA A 243 -2.78 50.39 -11.37
N LEU A 244 -1.58 50.37 -10.76
CA LEU A 244 -1.09 51.27 -9.72
C LEU A 244 -1.74 51.04 -8.36
N GLY A 245 -2.90 51.60 -8.05
CA GLY A 245 -3.46 51.40 -6.72
C GLY A 245 -4.96 51.65 -6.60
N GLY A 246 -5.53 51.16 -5.50
CA GLY A 246 -6.97 50.98 -5.36
C GLY A 246 -7.37 49.57 -5.76
N ASN A 247 -8.57 49.14 -5.37
CA ASN A 247 -9.06 47.79 -5.69
C ASN A 247 -9.56 47.76 -7.13
N ASP A 248 -8.78 47.18 -8.03
CA ASP A 248 -9.01 47.21 -9.46
C ASP A 248 -9.60 45.90 -9.98
N THR A 249 -10.26 45.97 -11.13
CA THR A 249 -10.62 44.78 -11.92
C THR A 249 -9.96 44.92 -13.28
N VAL A 250 -9.01 44.02 -13.58
CA VAL A 250 -8.25 44.02 -14.82
C VAL A 250 -8.67 42.84 -15.68
N GLU A 251 -9.11 43.12 -16.91
CA GLU A 251 -9.40 42.11 -17.92
C GLU A 251 -8.36 42.23 -19.06
N GLY A 252 -7.57 41.17 -19.25
CA GLY A 252 -6.65 40.96 -20.36
C GLY A 252 -7.34 40.77 -21.71
N GLY A 253 -6.56 40.67 -22.77
CA GLY A 253 -6.99 40.39 -24.14
C GLY A 253 -6.82 38.91 -24.53
N ASP A 254 -6.79 38.63 -25.83
CA ASP A 254 -6.43 37.29 -26.37
C ASP A 254 -4.95 37.22 -26.81
N SER A 255 -4.04 37.95 -26.17
CA SER A 255 -2.63 38.04 -26.57
C SER A 255 -1.77 38.00 -25.33
N ASP A 256 -0.53 37.51 -25.45
CA ASP A 256 0.43 37.50 -24.35
C ASP A 256 0.51 38.88 -23.65
N ASP A 257 -0.09 38.98 -22.49
CA ASP A 257 -0.25 40.18 -21.70
C ASP A 257 0.74 40.20 -20.54
N ILE A 258 1.02 41.40 -20.04
CA ILE A 258 1.89 41.58 -18.88
C ILE A 258 1.16 42.54 -17.95
N ILE A 259 0.64 41.98 -16.86
CA ILE A 259 -0.32 42.64 -15.98
C ILE A 259 0.30 42.74 -14.58
N TYR A 260 0.32 43.95 -14.05
CA TYR A 260 0.59 44.21 -12.64
C TYR A 260 -0.68 44.77 -11.99
N GLY A 261 -1.17 44.11 -10.94
CA GLY A 261 -2.31 44.54 -10.11
C GLY A 261 -2.02 45.89 -9.48
N GLY A 262 -1.10 45.95 -8.53
CA GLY A 262 -0.74 47.23 -7.91
C GLY A 262 -0.80 47.17 -6.40
N GLU A 263 -1.18 48.28 -5.77
CA GLU A 263 -1.58 48.32 -4.38
C GLU A 263 -3.11 48.20 -4.29
N GLY A 264 -3.67 47.11 -3.80
CA GLY A 264 -5.13 46.99 -3.74
C GLY A 264 -5.54 45.56 -3.52
N GLU A 265 -6.82 45.33 -3.20
CA GLU A 265 -7.37 43.98 -3.39
C GLU A 265 -7.91 43.91 -4.81
N ASP A 266 -7.12 43.33 -5.72
CA ASP A 266 -7.37 43.37 -7.16
C ASP A 266 -8.01 42.07 -7.66
N VAL A 267 -8.74 42.18 -8.77
CA VAL A 267 -9.33 41.04 -9.49
C VAL A 267 -8.81 41.03 -10.91
N ILE A 268 -8.00 40.04 -11.27
CA ILE A 268 -7.31 39.97 -12.55
C ILE A 268 -7.79 38.74 -13.34
N PHE A 269 -8.19 38.94 -14.59
CA PHE A 269 -8.50 37.90 -15.56
C PHE A 269 -7.63 38.11 -16.80
N ALA A 270 -6.55 37.34 -16.99
CA ALA A 270 -5.65 37.55 -18.13
C ALA A 270 -6.19 36.95 -19.46
N ASN A 271 -7.11 35.98 -19.35
CA ASN A 271 -7.91 35.38 -20.43
C ASN A 271 -7.15 34.40 -21.33
N ARG A 272 -6.49 34.84 -22.40
CA ARG A 272 -5.76 33.93 -23.30
C ARG A 272 -4.46 34.59 -23.70
N GLY A 273 -3.42 33.79 -23.83
CA GLY A 273 -2.09 34.28 -24.15
C GLY A 273 -1.11 33.54 -23.25
N ASP A 274 0.18 33.54 -23.60
CA ASP A 274 1.18 33.18 -22.60
C ASP A 274 1.43 34.44 -21.73
N ASP A 275 0.64 34.59 -20.68
CA ASP A 275 0.51 35.81 -19.90
C ASP A 275 1.49 35.86 -18.72
N PHE A 276 1.90 37.07 -18.33
CA PHE A 276 2.59 37.31 -17.06
C PHE A 276 1.69 38.16 -16.17
N VAL A 277 1.36 37.66 -14.98
CA VAL A 277 0.50 38.36 -14.02
C VAL A 277 1.20 38.47 -12.67
N ASN A 278 1.12 39.65 -12.05
CA ASN A 278 1.66 39.89 -10.71
C ASN A 278 0.69 40.75 -9.91
N GLY A 279 0.10 40.19 -8.84
CA GLY A 279 -0.83 40.91 -7.95
C GLY A 279 -0.17 42.07 -7.21
N LYS A 280 1.04 41.80 -6.69
CA LYS A 280 1.96 42.68 -5.95
C LYS A 280 1.66 42.79 -4.46
N GLU A 281 0.66 43.56 -4.06
CA GLU A 281 0.46 43.97 -2.66
C GLU A 281 -1.01 43.86 -2.24
N GLN A 282 -1.26 43.17 -1.13
CA GLN A 282 -2.59 42.84 -0.59
C GLN A 282 -3.21 41.64 -1.29
N LYS A 283 -4.35 41.20 -0.74
CA LYS A 283 -5.07 40.02 -1.19
C LYS A 283 -5.65 40.24 -2.58
N ASP A 284 -5.13 39.52 -3.54
CA ASP A 284 -5.56 39.53 -4.93
C ASP A 284 -6.31 38.25 -5.30
N PHE A 285 -7.17 38.37 -6.31
CA PHE A 285 -7.80 37.26 -6.99
C PHE A 285 -7.34 37.24 -8.44
N ILE A 286 -6.67 36.17 -8.85
CA ILE A 286 -6.05 36.07 -10.17
C ILE A 286 -6.52 34.80 -10.86
N ASN A 287 -7.02 34.95 -12.10
CA ASN A 287 -7.18 33.86 -13.06
C ASN A 287 -6.31 34.21 -14.28
N SER A 288 -5.30 33.38 -14.56
CA SER A 288 -4.41 33.62 -15.69
C SER A 288 -5.05 33.22 -17.01
N GLY A 289 -5.85 32.16 -17.02
CA GLY A 289 -6.75 31.87 -18.12
C GLY A 289 -6.24 30.72 -18.97
N LYS A 290 -5.91 30.94 -20.25
CA LYS A 290 -5.52 29.84 -21.14
C LYS A 290 -4.16 30.09 -21.75
N GLN A 291 -3.48 28.99 -22.01
CA GLN A 291 -2.09 28.85 -22.45
C GLN A 291 -1.15 28.93 -21.26
N ASN A 292 0.17 29.03 -21.50
CA ASN A 292 1.14 28.77 -20.45
C ASN A 292 1.51 30.08 -19.78
N ASP A 293 1.00 30.26 -18.57
CA ASP A 293 1.05 31.52 -17.85
C ASP A 293 2.11 31.52 -16.75
N ILE A 294 2.56 32.72 -16.38
CA ILE A 294 3.42 32.94 -15.21
C ILE A 294 2.69 33.89 -14.27
N VAL A 295 2.34 33.41 -13.09
CA VAL A 295 1.54 34.16 -12.12
C VAL A 295 2.28 34.29 -10.80
N ARG A 296 2.21 35.48 -10.21
CA ARG A 296 2.73 35.78 -8.88
C ARG A 296 1.65 36.48 -8.06
N GLY A 297 1.31 35.97 -6.89
CA GLY A 297 0.40 36.62 -5.95
C GLY A 297 1.03 37.90 -5.41
N GLY A 298 2.05 37.74 -4.58
CA GLY A 298 2.93 38.83 -4.16
C GLY A 298 3.04 38.97 -2.66
N LYS A 299 2.04 39.56 -2.00
CA LYS A 299 2.02 39.69 -0.53
C LYS A 299 0.58 39.65 -0.04
N GLN A 300 0.41 39.10 1.15
CA GLN A 300 -0.88 38.79 1.76
C GLN A 300 -1.56 37.61 1.06
N ASP A 301 -2.62 37.12 1.68
CA ASP A 301 -3.29 35.89 1.30
C ASP A 301 -3.98 35.98 -0.07
N ASP A 302 -3.34 35.49 -1.13
CA ASP A 302 -3.80 35.56 -2.51
C ASP A 302 -4.61 34.32 -2.93
N VAL A 303 -5.44 34.46 -3.98
CA VAL A 303 -6.14 33.33 -4.61
C VAL A 303 -5.80 33.33 -6.10
N ILE A 304 -5.18 32.25 -6.57
CA ILE A 304 -4.64 32.16 -7.93
C ILE A 304 -5.13 30.88 -8.61
N TRP A 305 -5.63 31.03 -9.83
CA TRP A 305 -6.00 29.93 -10.74
C TRP A 305 -5.16 30.02 -12.02
N GLY A 306 -4.38 28.97 -12.30
CA GLY A 306 -3.64 28.78 -13.56
C GLY A 306 -4.59 28.65 -14.75
N ASP A 307 -5.65 27.83 -14.56
CA ASP A 307 -6.73 27.55 -15.51
C ASP A 307 -6.33 26.51 -16.58
N ILE A 308 -6.10 26.84 -17.86
CA ILE A 308 -5.72 25.81 -18.88
C ILE A 308 -4.35 26.13 -19.45
N GLY A 309 -3.36 25.31 -19.14
CA GLY A 309 -2.03 25.39 -19.74
C GLY A 309 -1.02 24.78 -18.81
N ASN A 310 0.26 24.81 -19.19
CA ASN A 310 1.33 24.48 -18.25
C ASN A 310 1.75 25.78 -17.56
N ASP A 311 1.22 26.03 -16.38
CA ASP A 311 1.33 27.29 -15.68
C ASP A 311 2.43 27.26 -14.62
N LEU A 312 3.06 28.41 -14.39
CA LEU A 312 3.94 28.65 -13.25
C LEU A 312 3.23 29.58 -12.26
N VAL A 313 2.74 29.02 -11.16
CA VAL A 313 1.97 29.75 -10.15
C VAL A 313 2.78 29.92 -8.87
N LEU A 314 3.01 31.16 -8.45
CA LEU A 314 3.76 31.50 -7.25
C LEU A 314 2.90 32.30 -6.26
N GLY A 315 2.73 31.82 -5.03
CA GLY A 315 2.09 32.59 -3.94
C GLY A 315 2.97 33.73 -3.43
N ASP A 316 4.27 33.46 -3.30
CA ASP A 316 5.31 34.33 -2.76
C ASP A 316 5.26 34.49 -1.22
N LYS A 317 4.22 35.09 -0.62
CA LYS A 317 4.18 35.38 0.82
C LYS A 317 2.77 35.44 1.40
N ASP A 318 2.71 35.07 2.68
CA ASP A 318 1.51 34.95 3.51
C ASP A 318 0.69 33.73 3.03
N ASN A 319 -0.58 33.56 3.41
CA ASN A 319 -1.27 32.27 3.23
C ASN A 319 -2.06 32.25 1.92
N ASP A 320 -1.52 31.58 0.90
CA ASP A 320 -2.03 31.62 -0.46
C ASP A 320 -2.88 30.39 -0.81
N VAL A 321 -3.79 30.55 -1.77
CA VAL A 321 -4.60 29.46 -2.33
C VAL A 321 -4.31 29.37 -3.82
N LEU A 322 -3.61 28.31 -4.24
CA LEU A 322 -3.11 28.10 -5.60
C LEU A 322 -3.78 26.88 -6.23
N TRP A 323 -4.31 27.05 -7.44
CA TRP A 323 -4.90 25.97 -8.22
C TRP A 323 -4.25 25.96 -9.60
N GLY A 324 -3.77 24.79 -10.03
CA GLY A 324 -3.33 24.58 -11.40
C GLY A 324 -4.47 24.80 -12.39
N GLY A 325 -5.63 24.19 -12.12
CA GLY A 325 -6.83 24.28 -12.94
C GLY A 325 -7.89 25.32 -12.50
N THR A 326 -9.03 25.32 -13.20
CA THR A 326 -10.17 26.19 -12.91
C THR A 326 -10.94 25.75 -11.65
N ALA A 327 -11.27 26.67 -10.74
CA ALA A 327 -12.07 26.33 -9.55
C ALA A 327 -13.56 26.06 -9.85
N GLY A 328 -14.13 25.03 -9.22
CA GLY A 328 -15.59 24.87 -9.10
C GLY A 328 -16.25 23.76 -9.92
N GLY A 329 -15.50 22.87 -10.58
CA GLY A 329 -15.98 21.55 -10.99
C GLY A 329 -16.46 21.35 -12.44
N THR A 330 -16.39 20.06 -12.81
CA THR A 330 -16.97 19.31 -13.96
C THR A 330 -16.48 19.52 -15.39
N ASP A 331 -15.60 20.46 -15.71
CA ASP A 331 -15.06 20.57 -17.08
C ASP A 331 -14.04 19.44 -17.41
N LYS A 332 -14.02 18.94 -18.64
CA LYS A 332 -13.25 17.72 -19.04
C LYS A 332 -12.01 18.00 -19.89
N ASP A 333 -11.67 19.26 -20.16
CA ASP A 333 -10.49 19.64 -20.93
C ASP A 333 -9.52 20.54 -20.12
N PHE A 334 -9.02 20.06 -18.97
CA PHE A 334 -7.97 20.72 -18.18
C PHE A 334 -6.59 20.22 -18.61
N THR A 335 -6.10 20.66 -19.77
CA THR A 335 -4.76 20.31 -20.24
C THR A 335 -3.71 21.18 -19.54
N GLY A 336 -2.72 20.59 -18.87
CA GLY A 336 -1.69 21.37 -18.20
C GLY A 336 -0.85 20.54 -17.24
N SER A 337 0.47 20.60 -17.34
CA SER A 337 1.36 20.13 -16.26
C SER A 337 1.93 21.37 -15.59
N ASP A 338 1.45 21.65 -14.40
CA ASP A 338 1.67 22.91 -13.68
C ASP A 338 2.88 22.83 -12.76
N THR A 339 3.47 23.99 -12.49
CA THR A 339 4.50 24.17 -11.47
C THR A 339 4.03 25.21 -10.48
N MET A 340 3.86 24.80 -9.22
CA MET A 340 3.34 25.66 -8.17
C MET A 340 4.30 25.77 -7.00
N ASN A 341 4.37 26.95 -6.40
CA ASN A 341 5.15 27.20 -5.18
C ASN A 341 4.38 28.18 -4.27
N GLY A 342 3.98 27.72 -3.07
CA GLY A 342 3.30 28.55 -2.07
C GLY A 342 4.21 29.67 -1.58
N GLY A 343 5.38 29.29 -1.06
CA GLY A 343 6.47 30.20 -0.77
C GLY A 343 6.67 30.39 0.73
N ARG A 344 5.94 31.29 1.37
CA ARG A 344 6.02 31.50 2.82
C ARG A 344 4.63 31.74 3.35
N GLY A 345 4.20 30.95 4.32
CA GLY A 345 2.86 31.03 4.87
C GLY A 345 2.32 29.62 5.03
N ASN A 346 1.06 29.51 5.37
CA ASN A 346 0.37 28.23 5.37
C ASN A 346 -0.48 28.19 4.09
N ASP A 347 0.07 27.60 3.06
CA ASP A 347 -0.44 27.67 1.70
C ASP A 347 -1.32 26.45 1.37
N SER A 348 -2.25 26.62 0.44
CA SER A 348 -3.11 25.55 -0.06
C SER A 348 -2.93 25.40 -1.57
N LEU A 349 -2.39 24.28 -2.00
CA LEU A 349 -2.04 23.99 -3.39
C LEU A 349 -2.87 22.80 -3.90
N ASN A 350 -3.39 22.90 -5.13
CA ASN A 350 -4.09 21.80 -5.80
C ASN A 350 -3.71 21.72 -7.29
N GLY A 351 -3.03 20.65 -7.67
CA GLY A 351 -2.56 20.39 -9.05
C GLY A 351 -3.72 20.15 -10.01
N ASN A 352 -4.65 19.29 -9.58
CA ASN A 352 -5.87 18.85 -10.27
C ASN A 352 -5.66 17.61 -11.15
N ARG A 353 -5.08 17.75 -12.34
CA ARG A 353 -4.94 16.64 -13.31
C ARG A 353 -3.66 16.82 -14.11
N HIS A 354 -3.15 15.71 -14.63
CA HIS A 354 -1.83 15.59 -15.24
C HIS A 354 -0.72 15.74 -14.22
N ASN A 355 0.48 15.44 -14.67
CA ASN A 355 1.67 15.42 -13.84
C ASN A 355 2.10 16.84 -13.46
N ASP A 356 1.87 17.20 -12.21
CA ASP A 356 2.15 18.51 -11.64
C ASP A 356 3.38 18.47 -10.73
N LEU A 357 4.00 19.65 -10.55
CA LEU A 357 5.10 19.87 -9.62
C LEU A 357 4.66 20.89 -8.57
N LEU A 358 4.49 20.45 -7.33
CA LEU A 358 3.96 21.27 -6.25
C LEU A 358 4.98 21.41 -5.12
N MET A 359 5.12 22.64 -4.62
CA MET A 359 6.02 23.00 -3.53
C MET A 359 5.28 23.85 -2.50
N GLY A 360 5.09 23.34 -1.28
CA GLY A 360 4.49 24.11 -0.17
C GLY A 360 5.34 25.34 0.15
N GLY A 361 6.56 25.11 0.63
CA GLY A 361 7.55 26.16 0.85
C GLY A 361 7.95 26.31 2.31
N LYS A 362 7.39 27.28 3.01
CA LYS A 362 7.72 27.54 4.43
C LYS A 362 6.45 27.82 5.18
N GLY A 363 6.15 27.02 6.18
CA GLY A 363 4.96 27.08 7.01
C GLY A 363 4.23 25.74 6.92
N ASN A 364 3.00 25.70 7.36
CA ASN A 364 2.26 24.43 7.39
C ASN A 364 1.29 24.41 6.21
N ASP A 365 1.66 23.68 5.18
CA ASP A 365 1.04 23.71 3.86
C ASP A 365 0.11 22.51 3.63
N GLU A 366 -0.94 22.71 2.84
CA GLU A 366 -1.80 21.63 2.32
C GLU A 366 -1.54 21.51 0.81
N VAL A 367 -0.95 20.40 0.38
CA VAL A 367 -0.57 20.17 -1.02
C VAL A 367 -1.28 18.93 -1.54
N ARG A 368 -2.06 19.08 -2.61
CA ARG A 368 -2.79 18.01 -3.28
C ARG A 368 -2.34 17.90 -4.74
N GLY A 369 -1.83 16.73 -5.14
CA GLY A 369 -1.49 16.42 -6.53
C GLY A 369 -2.74 16.35 -7.39
N GLY A 370 -3.55 15.31 -7.16
CA GLY A 370 -4.90 15.18 -7.72
C GLY A 370 -5.05 13.94 -8.60
N LYS A 371 -4.73 14.05 -9.88
CA LYS A 371 -4.78 12.91 -10.81
C LYS A 371 -3.53 12.87 -11.64
N ASP A 372 -3.15 11.65 -11.98
CA ASP A 372 -1.94 11.33 -12.73
C ASP A 372 -0.69 11.54 -11.85
N SER A 373 0.50 11.17 -12.34
CA SER A 373 1.70 11.09 -11.51
C SER A 373 2.29 12.46 -11.19
N ASP A 374 2.17 12.88 -9.94
CA ASP A 374 2.59 14.18 -9.43
C ASP A 374 3.92 14.13 -8.68
N THR A 375 4.53 15.30 -8.49
CA THR A 375 5.71 15.47 -7.62
C THR A 375 5.45 16.55 -6.59
N LEU A 376 5.42 16.18 -5.32
CA LEU A 376 5.07 17.04 -4.20
C LEU A 376 6.27 17.22 -3.26
N PHE A 377 6.48 18.46 -2.84
CA PHE A 377 7.44 18.82 -1.80
C PHE A 377 6.74 19.67 -0.73
N GLY A 378 6.76 19.22 0.53
CA GLY A 378 6.32 20.04 1.67
C GLY A 378 7.27 21.21 1.91
N GLN A 379 8.53 20.88 2.18
CA GLN A 379 9.57 21.76 2.72
C GLN A 379 9.27 22.15 4.19
N GLU A 380 9.70 23.32 4.64
CA GLU A 380 9.79 23.60 6.07
C GLU A 380 8.41 23.77 6.72
N GLY A 381 8.09 22.93 7.69
CA GLY A 381 6.90 23.07 8.55
C GLY A 381 6.11 21.78 8.58
N ASN A 382 4.97 21.77 9.28
CA ASN A 382 4.17 20.56 9.38
C ASN A 382 3.16 20.53 8.24
N ASP A 383 3.45 19.74 7.23
CA ASP A 383 2.73 19.74 5.96
C ASP A 383 1.75 18.58 5.85
N SER A 384 0.71 18.78 5.04
CA SER A 384 -0.21 17.73 4.63
C SER A 384 -0.11 17.54 3.14
N LEU A 385 0.47 16.40 2.74
CA LEU A 385 0.76 16.07 1.34
C LEU A 385 -0.14 14.91 0.90
N MET A 386 -0.84 15.07 -0.23
CA MET A 386 -1.77 14.07 -0.76
C MET A 386 -1.53 13.89 -2.26
N GLY A 387 -1.05 12.72 -2.69
CA GLY A 387 -0.90 12.37 -4.11
C GLY A 387 -2.26 12.20 -4.81
N GLU A 388 -3.17 11.46 -4.17
CA GLU A 388 -4.53 11.14 -4.60
C GLU A 388 -4.64 9.99 -5.63
N ASN A 389 -4.52 10.22 -6.94
CA ASN A 389 -4.43 9.10 -7.89
C ASN A 389 -3.28 9.33 -8.87
N GLY A 390 -2.51 8.30 -9.14
CA GLY A 390 -1.32 8.38 -9.97
C GLY A 390 -0.20 7.66 -9.25
N ASP A 391 0.88 7.36 -9.97
CA ASP A 391 2.12 6.92 -9.31
C ASP A 391 2.87 8.19 -8.89
N ASP A 392 2.75 8.60 -7.63
CA ASP A 392 3.17 9.90 -7.13
C ASP A 392 4.56 9.86 -6.48
N GLN A 393 5.26 11.00 -6.48
CA GLN A 393 6.52 11.18 -5.76
C GLN A 393 6.36 12.28 -4.71
N ILE A 394 6.42 11.92 -3.43
CA ILE A 394 6.10 12.83 -2.34
C ILE A 394 7.26 12.89 -1.36
N VAL A 395 7.72 14.11 -1.06
CA VAL A 395 8.77 14.34 -0.07
C VAL A 395 8.27 15.40 0.90
N GLY A 396 8.20 15.08 2.19
CA GLY A 396 7.94 16.02 3.28
C GLY A 396 8.98 17.11 3.26
N ASP A 397 10.16 16.82 3.82
CA ASP A 397 11.24 17.78 3.99
C ASP A 397 12.46 17.50 3.07
N PRO A 398 12.48 17.95 1.79
CA PRO A 398 13.58 17.65 0.89
C PRO A 398 14.91 18.17 1.44
N SER A 399 15.85 17.24 1.62
CA SER A 399 17.16 17.44 2.25
C SER A 399 17.73 18.85 2.08
N SER A 400 17.63 19.64 3.14
CA SER A 400 18.30 20.92 3.23
C SER A 400 19.09 21.01 4.52
N ASN A 401 20.16 21.81 4.50
CA ASN A 401 21.06 22.05 5.63
C ASN A 401 20.37 22.92 6.71
N LEU A 402 19.10 22.61 7.01
CA LEU A 402 18.25 23.32 7.95
C LEU A 402 18.73 23.10 9.37
N SER A 403 18.43 24.09 10.20
CA SER A 403 18.69 24.01 11.63
C SER A 403 17.64 23.12 12.31
N GLU A 404 17.97 22.52 13.47
CA GLU A 404 17.04 21.69 14.29
C GLU A 404 15.70 22.38 14.65
N GLU A 405 15.55 23.69 14.38
CA GLU A 405 14.33 24.46 14.68
C GLU A 405 13.35 24.55 13.49
N GLU A 406 13.66 23.92 12.35
CA GLU A 406 12.93 24.01 11.07
C GLU A 406 12.49 22.63 10.54
N VAL A 407 12.28 21.65 11.44
CA VAL A 407 11.84 20.28 11.13
C VAL A 407 10.30 20.20 11.19
N GLY A 408 9.67 19.64 10.16
CA GLY A 408 8.23 19.35 10.10
C GLY A 408 7.83 18.08 10.84
N GLU A 409 6.56 17.98 11.26
CA GLU A 409 5.94 16.67 11.50
C GLU A 409 4.87 16.55 10.42
N ASP A 410 5.14 15.76 9.39
CA ASP A 410 4.39 15.73 8.15
C ASP A 410 3.33 14.63 8.15
N SER A 411 2.26 14.87 7.38
CA SER A 411 1.21 13.90 7.12
C SER A 411 1.15 13.63 5.62
N VAL A 412 1.66 12.47 5.20
CA VAL A 412 1.84 12.09 3.81
C VAL A 412 0.87 10.97 3.43
N TYR A 413 0.18 11.12 2.30
CA TYR A 413 -0.75 10.14 1.76
C TYR A 413 -0.46 9.94 0.27
N GLY A 414 -0.08 8.72 -0.13
CA GLY A 414 0.10 8.35 -1.55
C GLY A 414 -1.24 8.33 -2.27
N GLY A 415 -2.08 7.36 -1.91
CA GLY A 415 -3.47 7.29 -2.33
C GLY A 415 -3.76 6.12 -3.24
N ARG A 416 -3.67 6.29 -4.57
CA ARG A 416 -3.87 5.21 -5.53
C ARG A 416 -2.76 5.24 -6.56
N GLY A 417 -2.01 4.15 -6.67
CA GLY A 417 -0.90 4.03 -7.60
C GLY A 417 0.30 3.49 -6.85
N ASN A 418 1.41 3.29 -7.53
CA ASN A 418 2.64 2.84 -6.89
C ASN A 418 3.43 4.10 -6.50
N ASP A 419 3.24 4.54 -5.27
CA ASP A 419 3.73 5.82 -4.78
C ASP A 419 5.13 5.69 -4.17
N VAL A 420 5.94 6.74 -4.28
CA VAL A 420 7.25 6.84 -3.63
C VAL A 420 7.24 8.01 -2.67
N MET A 421 7.42 7.73 -1.39
CA MET A 421 7.23 8.71 -0.32
C MET A 421 8.42 8.80 0.62
N GLN A 422 8.72 9.99 1.12
CA GLN A 422 9.69 10.22 2.17
C GLN A 422 9.21 11.26 3.20
N GLY A 423 9.24 10.91 4.48
CA GLY A 423 9.01 11.83 5.61
C GLY A 423 10.19 12.79 5.80
N SER A 424 11.38 12.22 6.01
CA SER A 424 12.70 12.85 6.14
C SER A 424 13.17 13.12 7.57
N ARG A 425 12.63 14.11 8.27
CA ARG A 425 13.01 14.41 9.66
C ARG A 425 11.76 14.83 10.38
N GLY A 426 11.73 14.55 11.68
CA GLY A 426 10.55 14.81 12.49
C GLY A 426 9.67 13.58 12.53
N ASN A 427 8.67 13.62 13.40
CA ASN A 427 7.84 12.45 13.65
C ASN A 427 6.68 12.43 12.64
N ASP A 428 6.89 11.75 11.52
CA ASP A 428 6.00 11.79 10.38
C ASP A 428 4.92 10.70 10.44
N VAL A 429 3.80 10.94 9.77
CA VAL A 429 2.73 9.96 9.59
C VAL A 429 2.48 9.73 8.12
N MET A 430 2.67 8.51 7.64
CA MET A 430 2.61 8.17 6.22
C MET A 430 1.67 7.00 5.93
N TYR A 431 0.90 7.13 4.85
CA TYR A 431 -0.03 6.13 4.36
C TYR A 431 0.23 5.88 2.87
N GLY A 432 0.62 4.65 2.50
CA GLY A 432 0.82 4.21 1.11
C GLY A 432 -0.48 4.32 0.34
N GLY A 433 -1.45 3.51 0.73
CA GLY A 433 -2.82 3.58 0.24
C GLY A 433 -3.18 2.36 -0.57
N LYS A 434 -2.95 2.40 -1.89
CA LYS A 434 -3.32 1.27 -2.77
C LYS A 434 -2.26 1.04 -3.82
N GLN A 435 -2.03 -0.25 -4.09
CA GLN A 435 -0.95 -0.77 -4.94
C GLN A 435 0.38 -0.74 -4.20
N ASP A 436 1.45 -1.06 -4.90
CA ASP A 436 2.73 -1.41 -4.28
C ASP A 436 3.51 -0.11 -4.02
N ASP A 437 3.54 0.34 -2.77
CA ASP A 437 4.11 1.62 -2.38
C ASP A 437 5.53 1.48 -1.81
N PHE A 438 6.34 2.52 -1.96
CA PHE A 438 7.68 2.60 -1.40
C PHE A 438 7.79 3.79 -0.44
N ILE A 439 8.00 3.51 0.85
CA ILE A 439 7.95 4.51 1.93
C ILE A 439 9.28 4.57 2.68
N TYR A 440 9.83 5.77 2.85
CA TYR A 440 11.00 6.10 3.67
C TYR A 440 10.58 6.98 4.85
N GLY A 441 10.70 6.48 6.09
CA GLY A 441 10.54 7.22 7.35
C GLY A 441 11.50 8.40 7.41
N GLY A 442 12.77 8.07 7.64
CA GLY A 442 13.86 9.03 7.61
C GLY A 442 14.58 9.11 8.94
N LYS A 443 14.32 10.17 9.69
CA LYS A 443 14.92 10.41 11.00
C LYS A 443 13.81 10.73 11.97
N ASP A 444 14.04 10.35 13.22
CA ASP A 444 13.10 10.58 14.34
C ASP A 444 11.92 9.58 14.27
N ASP A 445 11.02 9.59 15.25
CA ASP A 445 10.09 8.46 15.44
C ASP A 445 8.86 8.57 14.51
N ASP A 446 8.80 7.72 13.50
CA ASP A 446 7.81 7.76 12.42
C ASP A 446 6.66 6.74 12.60
N SER A 447 5.53 7.01 11.93
CA SER A 447 4.37 6.10 11.88
C SER A 447 3.96 5.83 10.44
N MET A 448 4.10 4.58 10.01
CA MET A 448 3.90 4.18 8.62
C MET A 448 2.86 3.07 8.48
N PHE A 449 2.06 3.17 7.40
CA PHE A 449 1.04 2.20 7.03
C PHE A 449 1.12 1.97 5.52
N GLY A 450 1.41 0.75 5.06
CA GLY A 450 1.41 0.43 3.62
C GLY A 450 -0.02 0.40 3.06
N ASP A 451 -0.97 -0.06 3.87
CA ASP A 451 -2.38 -0.25 3.53
C ASP A 451 -2.60 -1.42 2.55
N GLN A 452 -2.86 -1.19 1.25
CA GLN A 452 -3.19 -2.26 0.28
C GLN A 452 -2.11 -2.38 -0.79
N GLY A 453 -1.46 -3.53 -0.92
CA GLY A 453 -0.47 -3.75 -1.98
C GLY A 453 0.73 -4.50 -1.43
N ASP A 454 1.66 -4.93 -2.27
CA ASP A 454 2.93 -5.49 -1.81
C ASP A 454 3.89 -4.32 -1.52
N ASP A 455 3.88 -3.80 -0.30
CA ASP A 455 4.53 -2.54 0.06
C ASP A 455 5.99 -2.72 0.52
N THR A 456 6.83 -1.71 0.32
CA THR A 456 8.18 -1.63 0.91
C THR A 456 8.27 -0.43 1.85
N LEU A 457 8.49 -0.69 3.14
CA LEU A 457 8.51 0.32 4.19
C LEU A 457 9.85 0.31 4.93
N LEU A 458 10.53 1.46 4.98
CA LEU A 458 11.84 1.61 5.62
C LEU A 458 11.78 2.72 6.68
N GLY A 459 11.89 2.39 7.97
CA GLY A 459 11.89 3.38 9.07
C GLY A 459 13.14 4.26 9.08
N GLU A 460 14.31 3.64 8.88
CA GLU A 460 15.64 4.25 8.87
C GLU A 460 16.22 4.56 10.27
N GLU A 461 16.11 5.78 10.81
CA GLU A 461 16.63 6.14 12.14
C GLU A 461 15.47 6.64 13.03
N GLY A 462 15.20 6.04 14.18
CA GLY A 462 14.09 6.48 15.05
C GLY A 462 13.49 5.30 15.80
N ASP A 463 12.69 5.52 16.84
CA ASP A 463 11.86 4.46 17.40
C ASP A 463 10.53 4.39 16.59
N ASP A 464 10.53 3.65 15.48
CA ASP A 464 9.47 3.70 14.47
C ASP A 464 8.29 2.77 14.77
N THR A 465 7.13 3.09 14.20
CA THR A 465 5.94 2.23 14.22
C THR A 465 5.48 1.96 12.79
N ILE A 466 5.64 0.72 12.33
CA ILE A 466 5.40 0.33 10.94
C ILE A 466 4.36 -0.79 10.87
N TYR A 467 3.34 -0.61 10.03
CA TYR A 467 2.38 -1.64 9.65
C TYR A 467 2.44 -1.83 8.13
N GLY A 468 2.61 -3.08 7.68
CA GLY A 468 2.49 -3.44 6.27
C GLY A 468 1.08 -3.12 5.76
N GLY A 469 0.07 -3.67 6.41
CA GLY A 469 -1.32 -3.26 6.20
C GLY A 469 -1.78 -2.01 6.99
N ASN A 470 -3.10 -1.86 7.11
CA ASN A 470 -3.71 -0.82 7.94
C ASN A 470 -3.73 -1.17 9.45
N ASN A 471 -3.96 -0.19 10.32
CA ASN A 471 -4.12 -0.44 11.78
C ASN A 471 -5.51 -0.98 12.18
N SER A 472 -6.39 -1.29 11.22
CA SER A 472 -7.77 -1.68 11.43
C SER A 472 -7.97 -3.18 11.30
N VAL A 473 -8.11 -3.83 12.46
CA VAL A 473 -8.45 -5.25 12.62
C VAL A 473 -9.83 -5.67 12.04
N THR A 474 -10.55 -4.77 11.37
CA THR A 474 -11.94 -5.00 10.92
C THR A 474 -12.14 -5.06 9.41
N ASP A 475 -11.10 -4.76 8.62
CA ASP A 475 -11.14 -4.97 7.17
C ASP A 475 -10.33 -6.23 6.82
N PRO A 476 -10.96 -7.33 6.39
CA PRO A 476 -10.26 -8.56 6.03
C PRO A 476 -9.52 -8.49 4.68
N ASP A 477 -9.53 -7.34 4.00
CA ASP A 477 -8.85 -7.11 2.70
C ASP A 477 -7.79 -6.01 2.79
N VAL A 478 -6.65 -6.35 3.40
CA VAL A 478 -5.35 -5.71 3.13
C VAL A 478 -4.40 -6.85 2.79
N LEU A 479 -4.57 -7.37 1.57
CA LEU A 479 -3.73 -8.39 0.97
C LEU A 479 -2.52 -7.68 0.39
N GLY A 480 -1.34 -8.02 0.89
CA GLY A 480 -0.06 -7.42 0.51
C GLY A 480 1.07 -8.25 1.07
N LYS A 481 2.07 -8.60 0.28
CA LYS A 481 3.30 -9.22 0.79
C LYS A 481 4.32 -8.14 1.04
N ASP A 482 4.39 -7.70 2.27
CA ASP A 482 5.11 -6.49 2.63
C ASP A 482 6.57 -6.79 2.96
N LEU A 483 7.45 -5.87 2.58
CA LEU A 483 8.85 -5.83 2.98
C LEU A 483 9.06 -4.66 3.93
N ILE A 484 9.23 -4.98 5.20
CA ILE A 484 9.38 -3.98 6.27
C ILE A 484 10.82 -3.99 6.78
N SER A 485 11.41 -2.81 6.94
CA SER A 485 12.67 -2.60 7.65
C SER A 485 12.48 -1.54 8.73
N GLY A 486 12.73 -1.86 9.99
CA GLY A 486 12.73 -0.87 11.08
C GLY A 486 13.91 0.08 10.93
N GLY A 487 15.13 -0.44 11.05
CA GLY A 487 16.33 0.35 10.83
C GLY A 487 17.14 0.46 12.10
N ALA A 488 17.31 1.65 12.66
CA ALA A 488 18.02 1.85 13.92
C ALA A 488 17.10 2.54 14.94
N GLY A 489 16.93 1.93 16.11
CA GLY A 489 16.03 2.38 17.16
C GLY A 489 15.22 1.20 17.69
N ASN A 490 14.33 1.42 18.64
CA ASN A 490 13.50 0.34 19.19
C ASN A 490 12.14 0.36 18.50
N ASP A 491 12.04 -0.41 17.42
CA ASP A 491 10.93 -0.33 16.48
C ASP A 491 9.77 -1.25 16.86
N PHE A 492 8.57 -0.87 16.44
CA PHE A 492 7.39 -1.73 16.44
C PHE A 492 6.94 -2.03 15.01
N LEU A 493 7.00 -3.29 14.62
CA LEU A 493 6.77 -3.75 13.24
C LEU A 493 5.65 -4.79 13.19
N SER A 494 4.76 -4.69 12.20
CA SER A 494 3.66 -5.62 12.00
C SER A 494 3.41 -5.84 10.51
N GLY A 495 3.53 -7.08 10.02
CA GLY A 495 3.19 -7.45 8.64
C GLY A 495 1.68 -7.43 8.40
N ASN A 496 0.93 -7.88 9.41
CA ASN A 496 -0.54 -8.00 9.45
C ASN A 496 -1.09 -9.23 8.73
N TYR A 497 -1.08 -9.25 7.39
CA TYR A 497 -1.75 -10.28 6.58
C TYR A 497 -0.91 -10.61 5.35
N ALA A 498 -1.02 -11.86 4.90
CA ALA A 498 -0.20 -12.48 3.86
C ALA A 498 1.21 -12.83 4.35
N ALA A 499 2.08 -13.22 3.42
CA ALA A 499 3.40 -13.75 3.76
C ALA A 499 4.41 -12.62 3.63
N ASP A 500 4.72 -12.00 4.76
CA ASP A 500 5.49 -10.78 4.88
C ASP A 500 6.96 -11.07 5.20
N THR A 501 7.83 -10.10 4.94
CA THR A 501 9.23 -10.14 5.36
C THR A 501 9.58 -8.93 6.20
N ILE A 502 10.01 -9.17 7.44
CA ILE A 502 10.33 -8.13 8.42
C ILE A 502 11.81 -8.19 8.77
N LEU A 503 12.48 -7.05 8.63
CA LEU A 503 13.87 -6.81 9.00
C LEU A 503 13.86 -5.82 10.17
N SER A 504 13.99 -6.29 11.40
CA SER A 504 13.81 -5.44 12.60
C SER A 504 14.89 -4.37 12.67
N GLY A 505 16.16 -4.75 12.77
CA GLY A 505 17.28 -3.82 12.54
C GLY A 505 18.29 -3.78 13.67
N GLU A 506 18.74 -2.58 14.02
CA GLU A 506 19.63 -2.34 15.16
C GLU A 506 18.82 -1.89 16.38
N ASP A 507 19.26 -2.30 17.57
CA ASP A 507 18.62 -2.03 18.87
C ASP A 507 17.44 -3.00 19.15
N ASN A 508 16.65 -2.78 20.20
CA ASN A 508 15.75 -3.81 20.73
C ASN A 508 14.34 -3.65 20.17
N ASP A 509 13.97 -4.50 19.22
CA ASP A 509 12.75 -4.35 18.45
C ASP A 509 11.60 -5.23 18.94
N THR A 510 10.39 -4.90 18.46
CA THR A 510 9.22 -5.78 18.57
C THR A 510 8.59 -5.98 17.21
N SER A 511 8.60 -7.21 16.69
CA SER A 511 8.04 -7.55 15.39
C SER A 511 6.96 -8.63 15.47
N ARG A 512 5.98 -8.52 14.57
CA ARG A 512 4.82 -9.41 14.45
C ARG A 512 4.58 -9.75 12.99
N GLY A 513 4.58 -11.03 12.64
CA GLY A 513 4.25 -11.49 11.28
C GLY A 513 2.78 -11.19 10.99
N GLY A 514 1.89 -11.93 11.65
CA GLY A 514 0.46 -11.66 11.67
C GLY A 514 -0.35 -12.83 11.16
N LYS A 515 -0.51 -12.97 9.84
CA LYS A 515 -1.24 -14.07 9.22
C LYS A 515 -0.59 -14.40 7.88
N GLY A 516 -0.15 -15.62 7.72
CA GLY A 516 0.54 -16.07 6.52
C GLY A 516 1.89 -16.61 6.93
N ASP A 517 2.58 -17.28 6.02
CA ASP A 517 3.89 -17.85 6.34
C ASP A 517 4.94 -16.72 6.31
N ASP A 518 5.22 -16.11 7.46
CA ASP A 518 6.03 -14.89 7.60
C ASP A 518 7.52 -15.19 7.82
N LEU A 519 8.36 -14.23 7.43
CA LEU A 519 9.81 -14.30 7.62
C LEU A 519 10.32 -13.08 8.40
N ILE A 520 10.78 -13.30 9.62
CA ILE A 520 11.17 -12.24 10.55
C ILE A 520 12.64 -12.37 10.92
N TYR A 521 13.38 -11.25 10.83
CA TYR A 521 14.77 -11.11 11.25
C TYR A 521 14.87 -10.07 12.36
N GLY A 522 15.39 -10.43 13.54
CA GLY A 522 15.73 -9.48 14.61
C GLY A 522 16.96 -8.64 14.25
N GLN A 523 18.03 -9.31 13.81
CA GLN A 523 19.33 -8.75 13.45
C GLN A 523 20.21 -8.39 14.66
N LEU A 524 20.30 -7.13 15.11
CA LEU A 524 21.17 -6.74 16.22
C LEU A 524 20.32 -6.17 17.35
N GLY A 525 20.23 -6.83 18.50
CA GLY A 525 19.31 -6.36 19.53
C GLY A 525 18.96 -7.46 20.51
N ASP A 526 18.38 -7.12 21.66
CA ASP A 526 17.58 -8.11 22.40
C ASP A 526 16.12 -7.96 21.93
N ASP A 527 15.70 -8.75 20.95
CA ASP A 527 14.46 -8.59 20.19
C ASP A 527 13.29 -9.40 20.75
N LEU A 528 12.07 -8.95 20.46
CA LEU A 528 10.82 -9.65 20.77
C LEU A 528 10.02 -9.93 19.50
N MET A 529 9.96 -11.20 19.09
CA MET A 529 9.34 -11.63 17.84
C MET A 529 8.12 -12.53 18.08
N PHE A 530 7.09 -12.34 17.25
CA PHE A 530 5.91 -13.20 17.17
C PHE A 530 5.64 -13.57 15.70
N GLY A 531 5.60 -14.87 15.37
CA GLY A 531 5.10 -15.31 14.06
C GLY A 531 3.60 -15.06 13.90
N ASP A 532 2.85 -15.27 15.00
CA ASP A 532 1.39 -15.10 15.12
C ASP A 532 0.56 -16.27 14.56
N GLN A 533 0.31 -16.40 13.26
CA GLN A 533 -0.54 -17.46 12.66
C GLN A 533 0.06 -17.96 11.35
N ASP A 534 -0.15 -19.25 11.07
CA ASP A 534 0.41 -19.97 9.91
C ASP A 534 1.92 -20.27 10.14
N ASN A 535 2.67 -20.79 9.15
CA ASN A 535 4.00 -21.37 9.43
C ASN A 535 5.09 -20.32 9.27
N ASP A 536 5.67 -19.89 10.38
CA ASP A 536 6.56 -18.74 10.39
C ASP A 536 8.03 -19.13 10.51
N THR A 537 8.90 -18.29 9.98
CA THR A 537 10.35 -18.40 10.15
C THR A 537 10.88 -17.18 10.91
N LEU A 538 11.39 -17.39 12.12
CA LEU A 538 11.91 -16.33 12.98
C LEU A 538 13.41 -16.51 13.19
N CYS A 539 14.18 -15.44 12.98
CA CYS A 539 15.62 -15.42 13.16
C CYS A 539 16.03 -14.29 14.09
N GLY A 540 16.46 -14.59 15.31
CA GLY A 540 16.91 -13.62 16.31
C GLY A 540 18.11 -12.81 15.86
N GLY A 541 19.26 -13.45 15.70
CA GLY A 541 20.47 -12.78 15.23
C GLY A 541 21.45 -12.56 16.37
N GLU A 542 21.95 -11.35 16.58
CA GLU A 542 22.86 -11.03 17.69
C GLU A 542 22.11 -10.40 18.87
N GLY A 543 22.11 -11.07 20.01
CA GLY A 543 21.59 -10.57 21.29
C GLY A 543 20.78 -11.64 22.01
N ASN A 544 20.10 -11.30 23.10
CA ASN A 544 19.30 -12.26 23.86
C ASN A 544 17.84 -12.09 23.46
N ASP A 545 17.42 -12.87 22.49
CA ASP A 545 16.14 -12.70 21.82
C ASP A 545 15.03 -13.50 22.50
N THR A 546 13.80 -13.05 22.31
CA THR A 546 12.60 -13.78 22.70
C THR A 546 11.72 -14.05 21.49
N LEU A 547 11.63 -15.33 21.11
CA LEU A 547 10.91 -15.79 19.91
C LEU A 547 9.66 -16.57 20.33
N TYR A 548 8.53 -16.21 19.76
CA TYR A 548 7.30 -16.97 19.83
C TYR A 548 6.87 -17.35 18.41
N GLY A 549 6.78 -18.64 18.10
CA GLY A 549 6.17 -19.12 16.84
C GLY A 549 4.74 -18.59 16.76
N ASP A 550 3.93 -18.94 17.74
CA ASP A 550 2.58 -18.37 17.89
C ASP A 550 2.46 -17.20 18.88
N ASN A 551 1.47 -16.33 18.66
CA ASN A 551 1.08 -15.35 19.68
C ASN A 551 0.18 -15.94 20.78
N PRO A 552 0.66 -16.00 22.04
CA PRO A 552 -0.06 -16.63 23.14
C PRO A 552 -1.38 -15.90 23.52
N GLU A 553 -1.53 -14.61 23.17
CA GLU A 553 -2.76 -13.85 23.40
C GLU A 553 -3.79 -14.04 22.27
N LEU A 554 -3.34 -14.28 21.04
CA LEU A 554 -4.19 -14.45 19.84
C LEU A 554 -4.71 -15.88 19.70
N VAL A 555 -3.86 -16.90 19.94
CA VAL A 555 -4.22 -18.32 19.86
C VAL A 555 -5.42 -18.65 20.76
N ALA A 556 -5.49 -18.05 21.95
CA ALA A 556 -6.61 -18.22 22.88
C ALA A 556 -7.95 -17.65 22.37
N ALA A 557 -7.92 -16.73 21.39
CA ALA A 557 -9.08 -16.01 20.88
C ALA A 557 -9.62 -16.56 19.55
N VAL A 558 -8.75 -17.05 18.66
CA VAL A 558 -9.11 -17.39 17.27
C VAL A 558 -9.25 -18.89 17.03
N GLY A 559 -8.60 -19.74 17.85
CA GLY A 559 -8.70 -21.19 17.74
C GLY A 559 -8.11 -21.75 16.44
N THR A 560 -7.13 -21.07 15.88
CA THR A 560 -6.15 -21.67 14.95
C THR A 560 -5.42 -22.77 15.72
N GLN A 561 -5.18 -23.91 15.08
CA GLN A 561 -4.56 -25.08 15.69
C GLN A 561 -3.39 -25.52 14.79
N GLY A 562 -2.21 -25.68 15.38
CA GLY A 562 -1.07 -26.39 14.81
C GLY A 562 -0.41 -25.66 13.64
N GLN A 563 0.68 -24.98 13.92
CA GLN A 563 1.60 -24.38 12.96
C GLN A 563 2.88 -25.24 12.87
N GLN A 564 3.80 -24.92 11.97
CA GLN A 564 5.10 -25.60 11.88
C GLN A 564 6.16 -24.52 11.77
N ASP A 565 6.50 -23.94 12.91
CA ASP A 565 7.36 -22.77 12.93
C ASP A 565 8.84 -23.18 12.95
N GLU A 566 9.67 -22.41 12.26
CA GLU A 566 11.12 -22.54 12.32
C GLU A 566 11.71 -21.33 13.07
N LEU A 567 12.23 -21.57 14.28
CA LEU A 567 12.81 -20.54 15.13
C LEU A 567 14.32 -20.73 15.22
N PHE A 568 15.08 -19.68 14.98
CA PHE A 568 16.54 -19.62 15.09
C PHE A 568 16.92 -18.53 16.09
N GLY A 569 17.54 -18.89 17.21
CA GLY A 569 17.96 -17.95 18.26
C GLY A 569 19.10 -17.05 17.76
N GLY A 570 20.22 -17.65 17.36
CA GLY A 570 21.35 -16.91 16.83
C GLY A 570 22.51 -16.91 17.80
N THR A 571 23.03 -15.73 18.14
CA THR A 571 24.08 -15.59 19.15
C THR A 571 23.54 -14.86 20.36
N GLY A 572 23.70 -15.42 21.55
CA GLY A 572 23.24 -14.83 22.81
C GLY A 572 22.51 -15.87 23.65
N ASP A 573 21.94 -15.51 24.79
CA ASP A 573 21.19 -16.46 25.61
C ASP A 573 19.67 -16.31 25.31
N ASP A 574 19.14 -17.11 24.39
CA ASP A 574 17.81 -16.90 23.81
C ASP A 574 16.67 -17.61 24.54
N LEU A 575 15.44 -17.10 24.37
CA LEU A 575 14.22 -17.69 24.88
C LEU A 575 13.22 -17.96 23.75
N MET A 576 12.90 -19.23 23.51
CA MET A 576 12.12 -19.66 22.35
C MET A 576 10.90 -20.48 22.78
N PHE A 577 9.76 -20.19 22.16
CA PHE A 577 8.50 -20.90 22.35
C PHE A 577 7.93 -21.32 20.99
N GLY A 578 7.86 -22.63 20.71
CA GLY A 578 7.13 -23.16 19.54
C GLY A 578 5.63 -22.91 19.69
N ASN A 579 5.08 -23.32 20.84
CA ASN A 579 3.67 -23.26 21.21
C ASN A 579 2.83 -24.38 20.60
N GLN A 580 2.00 -24.16 19.58
CA GLN A 580 1.15 -25.23 19.02
C GLN A 580 1.67 -25.60 17.63
N GLY A 581 2.18 -26.80 17.45
CA GLY A 581 2.77 -27.12 16.17
C GLY A 581 3.69 -28.32 16.16
N GLU A 582 4.08 -28.75 14.97
CA GLU A 582 5.28 -29.58 14.86
C GLU A 582 6.45 -28.65 14.56
N ASP A 583 7.00 -28.02 15.60
CA ASP A 583 7.92 -26.89 15.47
C ASP A 583 9.39 -27.32 15.45
N GLN A 584 10.23 -26.50 14.84
CA GLN A 584 11.69 -26.66 14.83
C GLN A 584 12.35 -25.47 15.50
N LEU A 585 13.04 -25.72 16.61
CA LEU A 585 13.75 -24.70 17.39
C LEU A 585 15.25 -24.97 17.34
N PHE A 586 16.02 -23.96 16.94
CA PHE A 586 17.48 -23.97 16.88
C PHE A 586 18.04 -22.84 17.78
N GLY A 587 18.62 -23.18 18.93
CA GLY A 587 19.23 -22.19 19.85
C GLY A 587 20.45 -21.49 19.24
N GLU A 588 21.31 -22.28 18.60
CA GLU A 588 22.57 -21.83 17.97
C GLU A 588 23.70 -21.55 19.01
N ASP A 589 24.24 -20.34 19.12
CA ASP A 589 25.38 -20.03 19.99
C ASP A 589 24.89 -19.32 21.27
N GLY A 590 24.83 -19.99 22.41
CA GLY A 590 24.10 -19.43 23.54
C GLY A 590 23.94 -20.32 24.75
N ASN A 591 23.37 -19.84 25.84
CA ASN A 591 22.75 -20.75 26.81
C ASN A 591 21.24 -20.58 26.71
N ASP A 592 20.64 -21.37 25.83
CA ASP A 592 19.29 -21.09 25.36
C ASP A 592 18.23 -21.81 26.18
N THR A 593 17.03 -21.25 26.20
CA THR A 593 15.86 -21.89 26.77
C THR A 593 14.80 -22.09 25.70
N MET A 594 14.53 -23.35 25.36
CA MET A 594 13.57 -23.72 24.34
C MET A 594 12.40 -24.49 24.95
N LEU A 595 11.19 -24.10 24.59
CA LEU A 595 9.94 -24.78 24.90
C LEU A 595 9.28 -25.17 23.58
N GLY A 596 9.14 -26.47 23.32
CA GLY A 596 8.45 -27.00 22.13
C GLY A 596 6.97 -26.63 22.18
N GLY A 597 6.24 -27.24 23.11
CA GLY A 597 4.86 -26.87 23.39
C GLY A 597 3.92 -28.06 23.23
N GLU A 598 2.83 -27.89 22.49
CA GLU A 598 1.92 -28.97 22.10
C GLU A 598 2.34 -29.54 20.74
N ASP A 599 2.11 -30.84 20.55
CA ASP A 599 2.47 -31.60 19.33
C ASP A 599 3.98 -31.92 19.25
N ASN A 600 4.44 -32.53 18.15
CA ASN A 600 5.75 -33.21 18.14
C ASN A 600 6.86 -32.27 17.67
N ASP A 601 7.70 -31.82 18.60
CA ASP A 601 8.68 -30.78 18.30
C ASP A 601 10.10 -31.31 18.11
N SER A 602 10.93 -30.52 17.43
CA SER A 602 12.36 -30.75 17.29
C SER A 602 13.19 -29.60 17.85
N LEU A 603 13.89 -29.84 18.95
CA LEU A 603 14.69 -28.83 19.66
C LEU A 603 16.18 -29.13 19.54
N PHE A 604 16.96 -28.14 19.10
CA PHE A 604 18.40 -28.21 18.88
C PHE A 604 19.13 -27.07 19.58
N GLY A 605 19.80 -27.32 20.71
CA GLY A 605 20.55 -26.29 21.46
C GLY A 605 21.78 -25.78 20.73
N SER A 606 22.50 -26.68 20.07
CA SER A 606 23.75 -26.40 19.36
C SER A 606 24.95 -26.11 20.29
N SER A 607 25.33 -24.87 20.58
CA SER A 607 26.53 -24.57 21.37
C SER A 607 26.18 -23.83 22.66
N GLY A 608 26.49 -24.43 23.80
CA GLY A 608 26.44 -23.84 25.14
C GLY A 608 25.65 -24.72 26.10
N ASN A 609 25.14 -24.16 27.21
CA ASN A 609 24.47 -24.99 28.23
C ASN A 609 22.97 -24.73 28.19
N ASP A 610 22.26 -25.56 27.43
CA ASP A 610 20.91 -25.26 27.02
C ASP A 610 19.87 -25.94 27.93
N SER A 611 18.68 -25.37 27.97
CA SER A 611 17.50 -25.90 28.66
C SER A 611 16.40 -26.21 27.65
N LEU A 612 16.24 -27.48 27.30
CA LEU A 612 15.28 -27.94 26.31
C LEU A 612 14.08 -28.60 27.00
N LEU A 613 12.88 -28.08 26.76
CA LEU A 613 11.62 -28.60 27.27
C LEU A 613 10.73 -28.99 26.08
N GLY A 614 10.52 -30.29 25.83
CA GLY A 614 9.62 -30.76 24.77
C GLY A 614 8.14 -30.47 25.06
N GLU A 615 7.76 -30.60 26.34
CA GLU A 615 6.39 -30.40 26.84
C GLU A 615 5.41 -31.51 26.43
N ALA A 616 4.61 -31.37 25.38
CA ALA A 616 3.50 -32.27 25.09
C ALA A 616 3.47 -32.79 23.66
N GLY A 617 4.32 -33.77 23.35
CA GLY A 617 4.26 -34.54 22.12
C GLY A 617 5.27 -35.66 22.14
N ASP A 618 5.46 -36.35 21.03
CA ASP A 618 6.58 -37.29 20.85
C ASP A 618 7.82 -36.53 20.36
N ASP A 619 8.53 -35.86 21.26
CA ASP A 619 9.52 -34.83 20.90
C ASP A 619 10.90 -35.39 20.54
N PHE A 620 11.69 -34.61 19.79
CA PHE A 620 13.10 -34.86 19.48
C PHE A 620 13.99 -33.75 20.04
N LEU A 621 14.85 -34.08 21.01
CA LEU A 621 15.68 -33.11 21.70
C LEU A 621 17.17 -33.42 21.51
N SER A 622 17.95 -32.42 21.12
CA SER A 622 19.41 -32.48 20.97
C SER A 622 20.05 -31.25 21.57
N GLY A 623 20.78 -31.40 22.67
CA GLY A 623 21.46 -30.31 23.37
C GLY A 623 22.60 -29.76 22.51
N GLY A 624 23.70 -30.50 22.40
CA GLY A 624 24.79 -30.15 21.49
C GLY A 624 26.10 -30.04 22.24
N GLU A 625 26.97 -29.09 21.91
CA GLU A 625 28.18 -28.85 22.69
C GLU A 625 27.89 -28.06 23.96
N GLY A 626 27.95 -28.70 25.13
CA GLY A 626 27.92 -28.09 26.46
C GLY A 626 27.14 -28.96 27.45
N ASP A 627 26.96 -28.48 28.68
CA ASP A 627 26.30 -29.27 29.74
C ASP A 627 24.80 -28.96 29.77
N ASP A 628 24.02 -29.69 28.96
CA ASP A 628 22.60 -29.39 28.70
C ASP A 628 21.63 -30.02 29.71
N THR A 629 20.42 -29.46 29.78
CA THR A 629 19.30 -29.99 30.57
C THR A 629 18.09 -30.23 29.68
N PHE A 630 17.57 -31.46 29.70
CA PHE A 630 16.37 -31.87 28.97
C PHE A 630 15.21 -32.19 29.92
N THR A 631 14.01 -31.80 29.49
CA THR A 631 12.73 -32.27 30.04
C THR A 631 11.86 -32.70 28.87
N GLY A 632 11.58 -33.99 28.73
CA GLY A 632 10.78 -34.49 27.61
C GLY A 632 9.31 -34.09 27.75
N GLY A 633 8.74 -34.26 28.94
CA GLY A 633 7.35 -33.98 29.21
C GLY A 633 6.46 -35.19 28.98
N SER A 634 5.41 -35.05 28.17
CA SER A 634 4.44 -36.12 27.92
C SER A 634 4.44 -36.57 26.47
N GLY A 635 4.85 -37.81 26.26
CA GLY A 635 4.77 -38.47 24.96
C GLY A 635 5.85 -39.54 24.91
N GLY A 636 6.32 -39.87 23.72
CA GLY A 636 7.42 -40.81 23.48
C GLY A 636 8.65 -40.11 22.98
N ASP A 637 9.40 -39.51 23.90
CA ASP A 637 10.45 -38.55 23.55
C ASP A 637 11.76 -39.22 23.14
N ARG A 638 12.54 -38.52 22.35
CA ARG A 638 13.84 -38.97 21.81
C ARG A 638 14.91 -37.96 22.16
N PHE A 639 15.84 -38.38 23.02
CA PHE A 639 16.99 -37.56 23.39
C PHE A 639 18.22 -37.99 22.61
N LEU A 640 18.77 -37.10 21.79
CA LEU A 640 19.97 -37.33 21.01
C LEU A 640 21.21 -37.29 21.89
N ILE A 641 22.06 -38.31 21.77
CA ILE A 641 23.29 -38.45 22.53
C ILE A 641 24.47 -38.68 21.58
N ASN A 642 25.41 -37.75 21.61
CA ASN A 642 26.61 -37.66 20.79
C ASN A 642 27.89 -37.80 21.63
N LEU A 643 29.02 -37.98 20.96
CA LEU A 643 30.34 -37.99 21.61
C LEU A 643 30.85 -36.56 21.81
N ASN A 644 31.28 -36.25 23.03
CA ASN A 644 31.82 -34.94 23.41
C ASN A 644 30.80 -33.78 23.35
N GLN A 645 29.50 -34.10 23.46
CA GLN A 645 28.44 -33.12 23.62
C GLN A 645 28.62 -32.37 24.95
N GLY A 646 28.71 -33.10 26.06
CA GLY A 646 29.00 -32.56 27.37
C GLY A 646 28.50 -33.54 28.41
N ALA A 647 28.17 -33.06 29.61
CA ALA A 647 27.64 -33.86 30.69
C ALA A 647 26.15 -33.54 30.96
N ASP A 648 25.30 -33.99 30.05
CA ASP A 648 23.90 -33.58 30.04
C ASP A 648 23.05 -34.28 31.11
N ILE A 649 21.88 -33.71 31.37
CA ILE A 649 20.92 -34.15 32.37
C ILE A 649 19.53 -34.28 31.73
N ILE A 650 18.89 -35.44 31.86
CA ILE A 650 17.48 -35.62 31.51
C ILE A 650 16.68 -35.75 32.81
N THR A 651 15.71 -34.86 33.02
CA THR A 651 15.08 -34.67 34.34
C THR A 651 13.88 -35.58 34.61
N ASP A 652 13.23 -36.11 33.57
CA ASP A 652 11.92 -36.78 33.66
C ASP A 652 11.75 -38.08 32.85
N PHE A 653 12.83 -38.59 32.23
CA PHE A 653 12.84 -39.79 31.37
C PHE A 653 11.86 -40.92 31.81
N ASP A 654 10.81 -41.17 31.03
CA ASP A 654 9.88 -42.28 31.21
C ASP A 654 10.39 -43.55 30.51
N ILE A 655 10.80 -44.51 31.32
CA ILE A 655 11.28 -45.84 30.90
C ILE A 655 10.31 -46.61 29.99
N ASN A 656 9.02 -46.26 29.97
CA ASN A 656 8.00 -46.93 29.18
C ASN A 656 7.78 -46.29 27.81
N GLN A 657 8.16 -45.02 27.62
CA GLN A 657 7.80 -44.23 26.44
C GLN A 657 9.00 -43.63 25.70
N ASP A 658 10.08 -43.28 26.41
CA ASP A 658 11.16 -42.45 25.85
C ASP A 658 12.37 -43.26 25.40
N PHE A 659 13.14 -42.71 24.48
CA PHE A 659 14.33 -43.33 23.90
C PHE A 659 15.55 -42.41 23.99
N LEU A 660 16.71 -43.05 24.14
CA LEU A 660 18.01 -42.41 23.96
C LEU A 660 18.54 -42.79 22.57
N VAL A 661 18.79 -41.80 21.73
CA VAL A 661 19.25 -41.98 20.35
C VAL A 661 20.75 -41.76 20.28
N LEU A 662 21.51 -42.82 20.05
CA LEU A 662 22.98 -42.79 20.00
C LEU A 662 23.49 -42.49 18.59
N THR A 663 24.41 -41.51 18.45
CA THR A 663 25.03 -41.14 17.17
C THR A 663 26.57 -41.07 17.23
N ASP A 664 27.24 -40.56 16.20
CA ASP A 664 28.69 -40.32 16.16
C ASP A 664 29.56 -41.55 16.46
N GLY A 665 29.10 -42.73 16.06
CA GLY A 665 29.80 -43.99 16.28
C GLY A 665 29.64 -44.57 17.68
N LEU A 666 28.78 -43.97 18.52
CA LEU A 666 28.19 -44.64 19.67
C LEU A 666 27.35 -45.83 19.19
N THR A 667 27.39 -46.91 19.96
CA THR A 667 26.63 -48.13 19.67
C THR A 667 26.12 -48.72 20.97
N THR A 668 25.23 -49.69 20.89
CA THR A 668 24.76 -50.44 22.06
C THR A 668 25.75 -51.52 22.52
N ASP A 669 27.05 -51.44 22.17
CA ASP A 669 28.07 -52.41 22.61
C ASP A 669 28.39 -52.24 24.10
N GLU A 670 28.01 -53.25 24.89
CA GLU A 670 28.23 -53.33 26.34
C GLU A 670 29.71 -53.27 26.77
N GLN A 671 30.67 -53.40 25.84
CA GLN A 671 32.10 -53.25 26.18
C GLN A 671 32.50 -51.81 26.45
N ASN A 672 31.88 -50.86 25.76
CA ASN A 672 32.23 -49.44 25.84
C ASN A 672 31.15 -48.64 26.56
N LEU A 673 29.88 -49.04 26.44
CA LEU A 673 28.75 -48.40 27.09
C LEU A 673 28.50 -48.99 28.50
N THR A 674 28.53 -48.14 29.53
CA THR A 674 28.29 -48.54 30.92
C THR A 674 27.14 -47.74 31.53
N ILE A 675 26.15 -48.42 32.13
CA ILE A 675 24.98 -47.81 32.78
C ILE A 675 25.09 -48.01 34.30
N ASN A 676 25.29 -46.92 35.03
CA ASN A 676 25.60 -46.92 36.47
C ASN A 676 24.51 -46.21 37.28
N PRO A 677 23.69 -46.95 38.05
CA PRO A 677 22.81 -46.35 39.05
C PRO A 677 23.61 -45.73 40.20
N VAL A 678 23.39 -44.44 40.49
CA VAL A 678 24.05 -43.68 41.55
C VAL A 678 22.99 -42.92 42.36
N GLY A 679 22.64 -43.45 43.54
CA GLY A 679 21.54 -42.88 44.33
C GLY A 679 20.20 -43.12 43.64
N ASP A 680 19.45 -42.05 43.42
CA ASP A 680 18.18 -42.06 42.68
C ASP A 680 18.35 -41.74 41.18
N ASN A 681 19.60 -41.56 40.72
CA ASN A 681 19.92 -41.22 39.33
C ASN A 681 20.57 -42.41 38.60
N ILE A 682 20.56 -42.38 37.26
CA ILE A 682 21.27 -43.33 36.41
C ILE A 682 22.21 -42.54 35.48
N SER A 683 23.51 -42.78 35.58
CA SER A 683 24.50 -42.15 34.70
C SER A 683 24.98 -43.13 33.64
N ILE A 684 25.04 -42.69 32.39
CA ILE A 684 25.45 -43.47 31.22
C ILE A 684 26.81 -42.98 30.74
N PHE A 685 27.74 -43.91 30.56
CA PHE A 685 29.13 -43.61 30.19
C PHE A 685 29.55 -44.34 28.92
N TRP A 686 30.42 -43.72 28.14
CA TRP A 686 31.15 -44.35 27.04
C TRP A 686 32.65 -44.26 27.27
N ASN A 687 33.35 -45.40 27.39
CA ASN A 687 34.80 -45.45 27.66
C ASN A 687 35.25 -44.52 28.82
N ASP A 688 34.50 -44.52 29.92
CA ASP A 688 34.67 -43.68 31.13
C ASP A 688 34.28 -42.19 30.99
N GLN A 689 33.89 -41.72 29.81
CA GLN A 689 33.30 -40.38 29.62
C GLN A 689 31.81 -40.43 29.97
N LEU A 690 31.35 -39.51 30.82
CA LEU A 690 29.91 -39.33 31.09
C LEU A 690 29.26 -38.78 29.83
N LEU A 691 28.15 -39.39 29.41
CA LEU A 691 27.34 -38.91 28.30
C LEU A 691 26.10 -38.18 28.81
N VAL A 692 25.34 -38.82 29.69
CA VAL A 692 24.09 -38.27 30.22
C VAL A 692 23.77 -38.85 31.59
N THR A 693 23.10 -38.06 32.42
CA THR A 693 22.51 -38.49 33.69
C THR A 693 20.99 -38.39 33.61
N LEU A 694 20.31 -39.51 33.87
CA LEU A 694 18.86 -39.57 34.04
C LEU A 694 18.53 -39.34 35.51
N GLU A 695 17.88 -38.24 35.84
CA GLU A 695 17.53 -37.92 37.22
C GLU A 695 16.31 -38.67 37.71
N ASN A 696 16.31 -38.98 39.02
CA ASN A 696 15.16 -39.53 39.74
C ASN A 696 14.52 -40.79 39.12
N LEU A 697 15.27 -41.54 38.32
CA LEU A 697 14.80 -42.71 37.58
C LEU A 697 15.14 -44.02 38.28
N SER A 698 14.10 -44.77 38.66
CA SER A 698 14.25 -46.12 39.21
C SER A 698 14.10 -47.20 38.14
N ALA A 699 15.19 -47.53 37.45
CA ALA A 699 15.23 -48.58 36.44
C ALA A 699 16.48 -49.48 36.56
N THR A 700 16.39 -50.71 36.06
CA THR A 700 17.57 -51.59 35.93
C THR A 700 18.37 -51.25 34.67
N SER A 701 19.68 -51.50 34.66
CA SER A 701 20.52 -51.28 33.47
C SER A 701 20.00 -52.01 32.22
N GLY A 702 19.36 -53.17 32.38
CA GLY A 702 18.76 -53.90 31.25
C GLY A 702 17.48 -53.28 30.70
N GLN A 703 16.72 -52.55 31.55
CA GLN A 703 15.57 -51.77 31.08
C GLN A 703 16.05 -50.55 30.28
N ILE A 704 17.04 -49.81 30.81
CA ILE A 704 17.64 -48.68 30.09
C ILE A 704 18.25 -49.12 28.76
N ALA A 705 18.97 -50.24 28.75
CA ALA A 705 19.55 -50.78 27.52
C ALA A 705 18.50 -51.11 26.44
N SER A 706 17.25 -51.41 26.82
CA SER A 706 16.16 -51.63 25.86
C SER A 706 15.54 -50.36 25.29
N ARG A 707 15.92 -49.19 25.81
CA ARG A 707 15.50 -47.86 25.36
C ARG A 707 16.60 -47.11 24.61
N LEU A 708 17.74 -47.76 24.35
CA LEU A 708 18.78 -47.23 23.48
C LEU A 708 18.49 -47.61 22.03
N THR A 709 18.56 -46.64 21.14
CA THR A 709 18.50 -46.85 19.69
C THR A 709 19.69 -46.16 19.01
N THR A 710 19.92 -46.41 17.72
CA THR A 710 20.88 -45.66 16.90
C THR A 710 20.16 -45.01 15.74
N LEU A 711 20.72 -43.92 15.19
CA LEU A 711 20.07 -43.14 14.14
C LEU A 711 19.70 -43.96 12.87
N ASN A 712 20.38 -45.10 12.63
CA ASN A 712 20.06 -46.01 11.52
C ASN A 712 18.84 -46.91 11.77
N ASP A 713 18.41 -47.06 13.03
CA ASP A 713 17.28 -47.89 13.46
C ASP A 713 16.01 -47.06 13.75
N SER A 714 16.11 -45.73 13.77
CA SER A 714 15.01 -44.78 13.89
C SER A 714 14.53 -44.33 12.51
N PHE A 715 13.34 -44.79 12.13
CA PHE A 715 12.54 -44.16 11.08
C PHE A 715 12.00 -42.82 11.63
N PHE A 716 12.10 -41.76 10.84
CA PHE A 716 11.56 -40.40 11.03
C PHE A 716 12.46 -39.44 11.85
N ILE A 717 13.16 -38.58 11.10
CA ILE A 717 13.15 -37.12 11.31
C ILE A 717 11.85 -36.66 10.67
#